data_AF-A0A8D8AXD1-F1
#
_entry.id   AF-A0A8D8AXD1-F1
#
_cell.length_a   1.000
_cell.length_b   1.000
_cell.length_c   1.000
_cell.angle_alpha   90.00
_cell.angle_beta   90.00
_cell.angle_gamma   90.00
#
_symmetry.space_group_name_H-M   'P 1'
#
loop_
_entity.id
_entity.type
_entity.pdbx_description
1 polymer ?
#
loop_
_entity_poly.entity_id
_entity_poly.type
_entity_poly.pdbx_seq_one_letter_code
_entity_poly.pdbx_strand_id
1 'polypeptide(L)'
;GGGGEGLGERGVREREVELEKAARADESSGGWIEYLRFREEHPVHMDGYQNSKGELAIVERGLREHPDDPKLLELYLGGIVKVYPTDEVLELIQKMIAKDNTNFLLWEALIDNKQLSMAQCIVPNVLKLYEKSVRSLFMAKRSDEVMLKLFKKCALFCRQAGLWEMFFGLVELNIGMNISSSFAGGKSLFSSPEHFNQLIEYEELVLKSGLPMNEIWLRVEKLRNAFHFLPFRGPNMCSDPQRMVLHEDIVGFVYPLINKDYAFDLVILILKLMKYPFESVAFESCGSFFQPESYEEDHSEQLLPLFLDVTRNRKHDQIILNLIKELNTPPSFVNTNLAFESYLELLRQVLIASAEYFSDEKNIILLLLYLKLERILVVFDRISGHLTEPRKKATRSRVKNLLKKSKYQNDLNFYIEYGLIEYEMDGLESNCLNIFDTSVRVFCAQDDLLADNDLYSLVLKSVELLLKENRKSQAIYLLTKLALNPKQISFTCSDAISDPTKLLALQKFNDRVTRALPVDDQVEILLLPQYFTHSPLINTLKAYLYYLALVKSKAETTRKLEGFLFHFNDRSNPRQTFIREQLFTIFLTIADFRLDEFTNTCFLAIVDRVLHEFPANLTAIRLCAFSESLTWFQLRTILGKHLTTKSVLLLVTTARIRNLYSTQEDEQSAGTYKRRTLNLLAHALRRDSPLRQNALLWRLYLRELFDQPAGNALEQCRKTLYLALEACPFNKALYLDGAFFAPQELSQLLDLLLEKQLRIHAIPEELEILRDETGVGEA
;
A
#
# COMPACT_ATOMS: atom_id res chain seq x y z
N GLY A 1 21.52 33.58 4.52
CA GLY A 1 22.45 33.18 5.58
C GLY A 1 22.17 34.04 6.79
N GLY A 2 21.57 33.46 7.81
CA GLY A 2 21.54 33.98 9.18
C GLY A 2 22.04 32.83 10.04
N GLY A 3 23.23 32.97 10.62
CA GLY A 3 23.83 31.96 11.48
C GLY A 3 23.10 31.94 12.81
N GLY A 4 22.55 30.78 13.17
CA GLY A 4 22.13 30.52 14.54
C GLY A 4 23.39 30.40 15.41
N GLU A 5 23.54 31.30 16.37
CA GLU A 5 24.45 31.10 17.49
C GLU A 5 23.93 29.89 18.28
N GLY A 6 24.67 28.77 18.26
CA GLY A 6 24.35 27.61 19.08
C GLY A 6 24.46 27.97 20.56
N LEU A 7 23.41 27.69 21.33
CA LEU A 7 23.40 27.83 22.79
C LEU A 7 24.57 27.02 23.39
N GLY A 8 25.46 27.67 24.16
CA GLY A 8 26.47 26.95 24.93
C GLY A 8 25.86 26.07 26.02
N GLU A 9 26.59 25.07 26.53
CA GLU A 9 26.08 24.08 27.51
C GLU A 9 25.39 24.70 28.74
N ARG A 10 25.87 25.87 29.21
CA ARG A 10 25.25 26.61 30.30
C ARG A 10 23.88 27.18 29.91
N GLY A 11 23.74 27.70 28.69
CA GLY A 11 22.48 28.23 28.16
C GLY A 11 21.44 27.12 27.91
N VAL A 12 21.88 25.93 27.50
CA VAL A 12 21.00 24.75 27.40
C VAL A 12 20.43 24.40 28.77
N ARG A 13 21.27 24.29 29.82
CA ARG A 13 20.80 23.95 31.18
C ARG A 13 19.88 25.01 31.78
N GLU A 14 20.18 26.30 31.57
CA GLU A 14 19.31 27.39 32.02
C GLU A 14 17.94 27.31 31.35
N ARG A 15 17.91 27.05 30.03
CA ARG A 15 16.67 26.88 29.28
C ARG A 15 15.88 25.65 29.70
N GLU A 16 16.53 24.53 30.02
CA GLU A 16 15.87 23.34 30.57
C GLU A 16 15.16 23.64 31.90
N VAL A 17 15.80 24.41 32.78
CA VAL A 17 15.19 24.81 34.07
C VAL A 17 14.00 25.74 33.86
N GLU A 18 14.07 26.64 32.88
CA GLU A 18 12.94 27.50 32.49
C GLU A 18 11.77 26.68 31.95
N LEU A 19 12.04 25.77 31.01
CA LEU A 19 11.03 24.90 30.39
C LEU A 19 10.40 23.96 31.42
N GLU A 20 11.19 23.40 32.34
CA GLU A 20 10.63 22.57 33.43
C GLU A 20 9.73 23.39 34.37
N LYS A 21 10.13 24.62 34.72
CA LYS A 21 9.28 25.50 35.54
C LYS A 21 7.99 25.88 34.80
N ALA A 22 8.08 26.16 33.51
CA ALA A 22 6.92 26.46 32.68
C ALA A 22 5.99 25.25 32.57
N ALA A 23 6.54 24.04 32.36
CA ALA A 23 5.79 22.80 32.27
C ALA A 23 5.00 22.49 33.54
N ARG A 24 5.60 22.68 34.73
CA ARG A 24 4.92 22.50 36.02
C ARG A 24 3.84 23.55 36.32
N ALA A 25 3.92 24.71 35.66
CA ALA A 25 2.96 25.80 35.82
C ALA A 25 1.84 25.74 34.76
N ASP A 26 2.01 24.93 33.72
CA ASP A 26 1.04 24.69 32.67
C ASP A 26 -0.06 23.74 33.20
N GLU A 27 -1.32 24.08 32.96
CA GLU A 27 -2.45 23.21 33.28
C GLU A 27 -2.58 22.06 32.27
N SER A 28 -1.91 22.18 31.12
CA SER A 28 -1.88 21.20 30.04
C SER A 28 -0.57 20.43 29.96
N SER A 29 -0.59 19.29 29.26
CA SER A 29 0.61 18.50 28.95
C SER A 29 1.58 19.18 27.97
N GLY A 30 1.19 20.33 27.38
CA GLY A 30 1.92 21.03 26.33
C GLY A 30 3.34 21.42 26.72
N GLY A 31 3.51 22.04 27.89
CA GLY A 31 4.83 22.44 28.40
C GLY A 31 5.78 21.26 28.61
N TRP A 32 5.27 20.09 29.03
CA TRP A 32 6.07 18.87 29.18
C TRP A 32 6.54 18.32 27.82
N ILE A 33 5.67 18.37 26.80
CA ILE A 33 6.01 17.92 25.43
C ILE A 33 7.02 18.87 24.79
N GLU A 34 6.90 20.18 25.00
CA GLU A 34 7.87 21.17 24.53
C GLU A 34 9.23 20.97 25.21
N TYR A 35 9.25 20.72 26.52
CA TYR A 35 10.48 20.42 27.24
C TYR A 35 11.16 19.16 26.71
N LEU A 36 10.40 18.09 26.45
CA LEU A 36 10.93 16.87 25.84
C LEU A 36 11.54 17.17 24.46
N ARG A 37 10.82 17.90 23.59
CA ARG A 37 11.31 18.24 22.24
C ARG A 37 12.62 19.02 22.31
N PHE A 38 12.72 19.98 23.22
CA PHE A 38 13.95 20.75 23.41
C PHE A 38 15.13 19.84 23.80
N ARG A 39 14.89 18.85 24.67
CA ARG A 39 15.90 17.87 25.10
C ARG A 39 16.36 16.96 23.95
N GLU A 40 15.44 16.52 23.10
CA GLU A 40 15.75 15.70 21.92
C GLU A 40 16.60 16.47 20.89
N GLU A 41 16.34 17.78 20.72
CA GLU A 41 17.11 18.66 19.84
C GLU A 41 18.50 19.00 20.39
N HIS A 42 18.67 18.95 21.72
CA HIS A 42 19.91 19.30 22.42
C HIS A 42 20.39 18.14 23.31
N PRO A 43 20.74 16.98 22.73
CA PRO A 43 21.22 15.84 23.49
C PRO A 43 22.52 16.23 24.22
N VAL A 44 22.63 15.82 25.48
CA VAL A 44 23.90 15.98 26.21
C VAL A 44 24.92 15.08 25.53
N HIS A 45 26.22 15.44 25.56
CA HIS A 45 27.35 14.61 25.11
C HIS A 45 27.53 13.31 25.94
N MET A 46 26.44 12.61 26.23
CA MET A 46 26.32 11.33 26.90
C MET A 46 26.03 10.23 25.87
N ASP A 47 26.16 8.97 26.28
CA ASP A 47 25.71 7.86 25.44
C ASP A 47 24.18 7.93 25.18
N GLY A 48 23.72 7.29 24.10
CA GLY A 48 22.31 7.34 23.68
C GLY A 48 21.34 6.75 24.72
N TYR A 49 21.81 5.83 25.55
CA TYR A 49 21.03 5.23 26.62
C TYR A 49 20.73 6.24 27.73
N GLN A 50 21.74 6.99 28.18
CA GLN A 50 21.57 8.03 29.20
C GLN A 50 20.68 9.18 28.69
N ASN A 51 20.78 9.52 27.41
CA ASN A 51 19.87 10.49 26.79
C ASN A 51 18.41 9.98 26.80
N SER A 52 18.18 8.75 26.35
CA SER A 52 16.84 8.11 26.37
C SER A 52 16.27 8.00 27.79
N LYS A 53 17.12 7.72 28.78
CA LYS A 53 16.74 7.66 30.20
C LYS A 53 16.35 9.04 30.74
N GLY A 54 17.08 10.09 30.35
CA GLY A 54 16.75 11.47 30.69
C GLY A 54 15.43 11.92 30.08
N GLU A 55 15.21 11.60 28.80
CA GLU A 55 13.95 11.82 28.07
C GLU A 55 12.77 11.13 28.79
N LEU A 56 12.92 9.84 29.12
CA LEU A 56 11.88 9.08 29.82
C LEU A 56 11.54 9.70 31.18
N ALA A 57 12.52 10.18 31.94
CA ALA A 57 12.29 10.83 33.23
C ALA A 57 11.53 12.17 33.13
N ILE A 58 11.60 12.86 31.98
CA ILE A 58 10.76 14.03 31.69
C ILE A 58 9.32 13.56 31.48
N VAL A 59 9.11 12.55 30.65
CA VAL A 59 7.78 12.02 30.35
C VAL A 59 7.11 11.44 31.59
N GLU A 60 7.83 10.70 32.44
CA GLU A 60 7.33 10.17 33.71
C GLU A 60 6.92 11.27 34.72
N ARG A 61 7.53 12.45 34.65
CA ARG A 61 7.08 13.61 35.44
C ARG A 61 5.80 14.18 34.86
N GLY A 62 5.74 14.41 33.55
CA GLY A 62 4.53 14.89 32.87
C GLY A 62 3.34 13.95 33.08
N LEU A 63 3.53 12.63 32.96
CA LEU A 63 2.46 11.64 33.14
C LEU A 63 1.98 11.55 34.60
N ARG A 64 2.81 11.91 35.58
CA ARG A 64 2.37 12.01 36.99
C ARG A 64 1.45 13.20 37.24
N GLU A 65 1.68 14.30 36.53
CA GLU A 65 0.86 15.51 36.62
C GLU A 65 -0.41 15.41 35.75
N HIS A 66 -0.31 14.75 34.60
CA HIS A 66 -1.40 14.55 33.64
C HIS A 66 -1.56 13.05 33.28
N PRO A 67 -2.14 12.23 34.18
CA PRO A 67 -2.20 10.77 34.01
C PRO A 67 -3.08 10.29 32.87
N ASP A 68 -4.09 11.08 32.48
CA ASP A 68 -5.06 10.73 31.44
C ASP A 68 -4.67 11.24 30.04
N ASP A 69 -3.50 11.89 29.90
CA ASP A 69 -3.07 12.45 28.62
C ASP A 69 -2.57 11.33 27.67
N PRO A 70 -3.24 11.10 26.53
CA PRO A 70 -2.89 10.02 25.63
C PRO A 70 -1.53 10.25 24.96
N LYS A 71 -1.10 11.51 24.77
CA LYS A 71 0.15 11.82 24.08
C LYS A 71 1.35 11.54 24.96
N LEU A 72 1.29 11.90 26.24
CA LEU A 72 2.29 11.54 27.24
C LEU A 72 2.35 10.03 27.43
N LEU A 73 1.22 9.33 27.38
CA LEU A 73 1.20 7.87 27.44
C LEU A 73 1.91 7.24 26.22
N GLU A 74 1.65 7.70 25.00
CA GLU A 74 2.38 7.26 23.79
C GLU A 74 3.89 7.49 23.94
N LEU A 75 4.29 8.67 24.38
CA LEU A 75 5.70 9.02 24.59
C LEU A 75 6.35 8.14 25.66
N TYR A 76 5.62 7.83 26.73
CA TYR A 76 6.09 6.94 27.79
C TYR A 76 6.29 5.51 27.27
N LEU A 77 5.30 4.98 26.55
CA LEU A 77 5.34 3.64 25.95
C LEU A 77 6.48 3.52 24.93
N GLY A 78 6.76 4.56 24.15
CA GLY A 78 7.92 4.62 23.26
C GLY A 78 9.26 4.75 24.01
N GLY A 79 9.28 5.49 25.12
CA GLY A 79 10.47 5.72 25.93
C GLY A 79 10.95 4.49 26.70
N ILE A 80 10.03 3.72 27.30
CA ILE A 80 10.39 2.52 28.07
C ILE A 80 11.09 1.45 27.21
N VAL A 81 10.75 1.35 25.92
CA VAL A 81 11.38 0.41 24.97
C VAL A 81 12.84 0.77 24.68
N LYS A 82 13.20 2.05 24.78
CA LYS A 82 14.59 2.52 24.59
C LYS A 82 15.46 2.28 25.83
N VAL A 83 14.86 2.12 27.01
CA VAL A 83 15.56 2.12 28.31
C VAL A 83 15.56 0.75 28.99
N TYR A 84 14.51 -0.05 28.83
CA TYR A 84 14.34 -1.33 29.52
C TYR A 84 14.36 -2.51 28.55
N PRO A 85 14.80 -3.70 29.00
CA PRO A 85 14.66 -4.93 28.21
C PRO A 85 13.19 -5.28 28.00
N THR A 86 12.89 -6.03 26.93
CA THR A 86 11.50 -6.32 26.53
C THR A 86 10.68 -6.98 27.64
N ASP A 87 11.26 -7.88 28.44
CA ASP A 87 10.53 -8.57 29.50
C ASP A 87 10.01 -7.60 30.57
N GLU A 88 10.87 -6.66 31.00
CA GLU A 88 10.49 -5.59 31.93
C GLU A 88 9.45 -4.65 31.32
N VAL A 89 9.60 -4.29 30.04
CA VAL A 89 8.60 -3.47 29.30
C VAL A 89 7.23 -4.15 29.31
N LEU A 90 7.16 -5.43 28.98
CA LEU A 90 5.91 -6.20 28.96
C LEU A 90 5.27 -6.25 30.36
N GLU A 91 6.07 -6.45 31.41
CA GLU A 91 5.56 -6.42 32.79
C GLU A 91 5.02 -5.04 33.20
N LEU A 92 5.72 -3.96 32.86
CA LEU A 92 5.28 -2.59 33.15
C LEU A 92 3.94 -2.30 32.47
N ILE A 93 3.80 -2.66 31.19
CA ILE A 93 2.55 -2.46 30.45
C ILE A 93 1.42 -3.32 31.01
N GLN A 94 1.68 -4.57 31.37
CA GLN A 94 0.68 -5.44 32.01
C GLN A 94 0.20 -4.88 33.36
N LYS A 95 1.10 -4.31 34.18
CA LYS A 95 0.75 -3.63 35.44
C LYS A 95 -0.15 -2.41 35.19
N MET A 96 0.05 -1.69 34.08
CA MET A 96 -0.82 -0.58 33.68
C MET A 96 -2.19 -1.08 33.19
N ILE A 97 -2.24 -2.13 32.36
CA ILE A 97 -3.50 -2.74 31.89
C ILE A 97 -4.32 -3.29 33.06
N ALA A 98 -3.67 -3.84 34.08
CA ALA A 98 -4.35 -4.31 35.28
C ALA A 98 -5.07 -3.17 36.05
N LYS A 99 -4.59 -1.92 35.89
CA LYS A 99 -5.22 -0.72 36.46
C LYS A 99 -6.30 -0.15 35.52
N ASP A 100 -6.01 -0.10 34.22
CA ASP A 100 -6.93 0.36 33.18
C ASP A 100 -6.89 -0.58 31.97
N ASN A 101 -7.83 -1.51 31.93
CA ASN A 101 -7.96 -2.47 30.83
C ASN A 101 -8.78 -1.92 29.64
N THR A 102 -9.22 -0.66 29.71
CA THR A 102 -10.06 0.00 28.70
C THR A 102 -9.25 0.89 27.75
N ASN A 103 -7.96 1.05 28.02
CA ASN A 103 -7.05 1.86 27.22
C ASN A 103 -6.49 1.05 26.06
N PHE A 104 -6.86 1.45 24.84
CA PHE A 104 -6.38 0.79 23.62
C PHE A 104 -4.86 0.94 23.43
N LEU A 105 -4.28 2.10 23.78
CA LEU A 105 -2.83 2.34 23.60
C LEU A 105 -1.99 1.37 24.43
N LEU A 106 -2.46 0.98 25.62
CA LEU A 106 -1.78 0.00 26.45
C LEU A 106 -1.80 -1.40 25.83
N TRP A 107 -2.97 -1.82 25.32
CA TRP A 107 -3.11 -3.12 24.64
C TRP A 107 -2.28 -3.16 23.35
N GLU A 108 -2.34 -2.09 22.55
CA GLU A 108 -1.55 -1.92 21.34
C GLU A 108 -0.05 -2.05 21.64
N ALA A 109 0.46 -1.28 22.60
CA ALA A 109 1.86 -1.35 22.97
C ALA A 109 2.26 -2.74 23.52
N LEU A 110 1.39 -3.42 24.29
CA LEU A 110 1.68 -4.77 24.77
C LEU A 110 1.81 -5.77 23.62
N ILE A 111 0.89 -5.71 22.66
CA ILE A 111 0.86 -6.59 21.49
C ILE A 111 2.07 -6.32 20.61
N ASP A 112 2.32 -5.06 20.26
CA ASP A 112 3.40 -4.66 19.36
C ASP A 112 4.77 -5.05 19.95
N ASN A 113 5.03 -4.76 21.23
CA ASN A 113 6.29 -5.15 21.87
C ASN A 113 6.48 -6.68 21.96
N LYS A 114 5.39 -7.44 22.08
CA LYS A 114 5.46 -8.90 22.11
C LYS A 114 5.70 -9.49 20.73
N GLN A 115 4.97 -9.00 19.72
CA GLN A 115 5.06 -9.44 18.32
C GLN A 115 6.40 -9.06 17.69
N LEU A 116 6.93 -7.89 17.99
CA LEU A 116 8.15 -7.36 17.36
C LEU A 116 9.44 -7.85 18.03
N SER A 117 9.33 -8.62 19.12
CA SER A 117 10.48 -9.16 19.84
C SER A 117 10.78 -10.60 19.43
N MET A 118 11.99 -10.84 18.93
CA MET A 118 12.45 -12.20 18.59
C MET A 118 12.39 -13.16 19.77
N ALA A 119 12.60 -12.69 21.01
CA ALA A 119 12.51 -13.54 22.19
C ALA A 119 11.05 -13.87 22.57
N GLN A 120 10.14 -12.91 22.41
CA GLN A 120 8.78 -12.99 22.96
C GLN A 120 7.69 -13.36 21.94
N CYS A 121 8.00 -13.28 20.63
CA CYS A 121 7.05 -13.52 19.55
C CYS A 121 6.77 -15.01 19.35
N ILE A 122 5.85 -15.55 20.12
CA ILE A 122 5.27 -16.89 19.92
C ILE A 122 3.82 -16.70 19.45
N VAL A 123 3.48 -17.23 18.29
CA VAL A 123 2.21 -16.94 17.59
C VAL A 123 0.97 -17.11 18.46
N PRO A 124 0.72 -18.27 19.11
CA PRO A 124 -0.44 -18.43 19.99
C PRO A 124 -0.46 -17.46 21.18
N ASN A 125 0.71 -17.07 21.71
CA ASN A 125 0.78 -16.12 22.81
C ASN A 125 0.37 -14.70 22.38
N VAL A 126 0.72 -14.32 21.15
CA VAL A 126 0.29 -13.04 20.56
C VAL A 126 -1.21 -13.07 20.24
N LEU A 127 -1.71 -14.15 19.62
CA LEU A 127 -3.14 -14.33 19.35
C LEU A 127 -3.98 -14.27 20.64
N LYS A 128 -3.51 -14.90 21.72
CA LYS A 128 -4.18 -14.82 23.03
C LYS A 128 -4.25 -13.39 23.59
N LEU A 129 -3.29 -12.52 23.25
CA LEU A 129 -3.36 -11.11 23.62
C LEU A 129 -4.40 -10.37 22.77
N TYR A 130 -4.46 -10.63 21.46
CA TYR A 130 -5.52 -10.09 20.61
C TYR A 130 -6.89 -10.46 21.17
N GLU A 131 -7.18 -11.76 21.39
CA GLU A 131 -8.45 -12.23 21.95
C GLU A 131 -8.82 -11.52 23.28
N LYS A 132 -7.86 -11.44 24.21
CA LYS A 132 -8.06 -10.75 25.50
C LYS A 132 -8.32 -9.25 25.34
N SER A 133 -7.59 -8.59 24.44
CA SER A 133 -7.72 -7.16 24.19
C SER A 133 -9.09 -6.83 23.60
N VAL A 134 -9.54 -7.60 22.60
CA VAL A 134 -10.83 -7.39 21.95
C VAL A 134 -11.95 -7.60 22.97
N ARG A 135 -11.90 -8.68 23.76
CA ARG A 135 -12.86 -8.94 24.84
C ARG A 135 -12.91 -7.79 25.86
N SER A 136 -11.76 -7.28 26.30
CA SER A 136 -11.69 -6.22 27.31
C SER A 136 -12.22 -4.90 26.78
N LEU A 137 -11.80 -4.51 25.58
CA LEU A 137 -12.12 -3.22 24.97
C LEU A 137 -13.56 -3.15 24.44
N PHE A 138 -14.08 -4.25 23.90
CA PHE A 138 -15.48 -4.31 23.46
C PHE A 138 -16.44 -4.11 24.63
N MET A 139 -16.18 -4.76 25.78
CA MET A 139 -17.03 -4.63 26.97
C MET A 139 -17.00 -3.23 27.57
N ALA A 140 -15.90 -2.50 27.43
CA ALA A 140 -15.71 -1.19 28.05
C ALA A 140 -16.20 -0.01 27.18
N LYS A 141 -15.79 0.05 25.90
CA LYS A 141 -15.95 1.25 25.06
C LYS A 141 -16.89 1.10 23.88
N ARG A 142 -17.19 -0.13 23.42
CA ARG A 142 -18.06 -0.40 22.26
C ARG A 142 -17.78 0.54 21.06
N SER A 143 -16.51 0.67 20.68
CA SER A 143 -16.09 1.52 19.56
C SER A 143 -15.75 0.67 18.34
N ASP A 144 -16.49 0.87 17.25
CA ASP A 144 -16.22 0.17 15.97
C ASP A 144 -14.83 0.51 15.43
N GLU A 145 -14.37 1.75 15.60
CA GLU A 145 -13.04 2.18 15.16
C GLU A 145 -11.91 1.38 15.82
N VAL A 146 -12.02 1.18 17.14
CA VAL A 146 -11.07 0.35 17.91
C VAL A 146 -11.18 -1.12 17.51
N MET A 147 -12.40 -1.64 17.31
CA MET A 147 -12.59 -3.03 16.90
C MET A 147 -12.03 -3.29 15.49
N LEU A 148 -12.21 -2.37 14.55
CA LEU A 148 -11.64 -2.45 13.20
C LEU A 148 -10.10 -2.36 13.23
N LYS A 149 -9.53 -1.51 14.10
CA LYS A 149 -8.07 -1.44 14.28
C LYS A 149 -7.51 -2.75 14.84
N LEU A 150 -8.17 -3.35 15.84
CA LEU A 150 -7.77 -4.67 16.36
C LEU A 150 -7.93 -5.77 15.33
N PHE A 151 -9.05 -5.79 14.59
CA PHE A 151 -9.27 -6.74 13.50
C PHE A 151 -8.17 -6.64 12.44
N LYS A 152 -7.85 -5.42 11.98
CA LYS A 152 -6.75 -5.17 11.05
C LYS A 152 -5.44 -5.76 11.55
N LYS A 153 -5.01 -5.41 12.77
CA LYS A 153 -3.72 -5.84 13.33
C LYS A 153 -3.65 -7.35 13.51
N CYS A 154 -4.73 -7.97 14.02
CA CYS A 154 -4.83 -9.42 14.16
C CYS A 154 -4.80 -10.14 12.80
N ALA A 155 -5.61 -9.68 11.84
CA ALA A 155 -5.69 -10.28 10.51
C ALA A 155 -4.36 -10.15 9.75
N LEU A 156 -3.69 -8.99 9.85
CA LEU A 156 -2.35 -8.77 9.33
C LEU A 156 -1.34 -9.72 9.97
N PHE A 157 -1.37 -9.91 11.29
CA PHE A 157 -0.49 -10.85 11.98
C PHE A 157 -0.72 -12.30 11.53
N CYS A 158 -1.98 -12.77 11.45
CA CYS A 158 -2.30 -14.10 10.92
C CYS A 158 -1.72 -14.29 9.52
N ARG A 159 -1.92 -13.30 8.64
CA ARG A 159 -1.38 -13.29 7.28
C ARG A 159 0.14 -13.44 7.24
N GLN A 160 0.84 -12.69 8.08
CA GLN A 160 2.31 -12.66 8.13
C GLN A 160 2.91 -13.91 8.76
N ALA A 161 2.23 -14.48 9.76
CA ALA A 161 2.58 -15.75 10.39
C ALA A 161 2.30 -16.97 9.50
N GLY A 162 1.66 -16.77 8.34
CA GLY A 162 1.28 -17.82 7.40
C GLY A 162 -0.04 -18.52 7.73
N LEU A 163 -0.78 -18.06 8.74
CA LEU A 163 -2.09 -18.59 9.16
C LEU A 163 -3.21 -18.06 8.24
N TRP A 164 -3.11 -18.34 6.94
CA TRP A 164 -4.05 -17.82 5.95
C TRP A 164 -5.46 -18.39 6.10
N GLU A 165 -5.56 -19.65 6.50
CA GLU A 165 -6.84 -20.30 6.77
C GLU A 165 -7.55 -19.57 7.92
N MET A 166 -6.85 -19.29 9.02
CA MET A 166 -7.41 -18.50 10.13
C MET A 166 -7.77 -17.08 9.69
N PHE A 167 -6.90 -16.42 8.91
CA PHE A 167 -7.18 -15.10 8.34
C PHE A 167 -8.50 -15.09 7.54
N PHE A 168 -8.70 -16.06 6.63
CA PHE A 168 -9.92 -16.12 5.84
C PHE A 168 -11.14 -16.58 6.65
N GLY A 169 -10.96 -17.39 7.69
CA GLY A 169 -12.00 -17.68 8.67
C GLY A 169 -12.48 -16.42 9.40
N LEU A 170 -11.53 -15.58 9.86
CA LEU A 170 -11.82 -14.27 10.46
C LEU A 170 -12.56 -13.34 9.50
N VAL A 171 -12.10 -13.26 8.24
CA VAL A 171 -12.75 -12.47 7.18
C VAL A 171 -14.17 -12.95 6.92
N GLU A 172 -14.38 -14.26 6.75
CA GLU A 172 -15.68 -14.85 6.49
C GLU A 172 -16.67 -14.55 7.62
N LEU A 173 -16.26 -14.77 8.87
CA LEU A 173 -17.12 -14.54 10.03
C LEU A 173 -17.46 -13.05 10.15
N ASN A 174 -16.48 -12.16 9.97
CA ASN A 174 -16.70 -10.71 10.08
C ASN A 174 -17.62 -10.19 8.97
N ILE A 175 -17.39 -10.57 7.71
CA ILE A 175 -18.26 -10.23 6.57
C ILE A 175 -19.65 -10.86 6.75
N GLY A 176 -19.74 -12.11 7.21
CA GLY A 176 -20.99 -12.81 7.44
C GLY A 176 -21.90 -12.11 8.45
N MET A 177 -21.31 -11.56 9.52
CA MET A 177 -22.03 -10.81 10.55
C MET A 177 -22.39 -9.38 10.14
N ASN A 178 -21.56 -8.75 9.30
CA ASN A 178 -21.63 -7.30 9.06
C ASN A 178 -22.13 -6.88 7.68
N ILE A 179 -22.05 -7.76 6.68
CA ILE A 179 -22.39 -7.46 5.30
C ILE A 179 -23.50 -8.42 4.85
N SER A 180 -23.16 -9.68 4.57
CA SER A 180 -24.15 -10.65 4.10
C SER A 180 -23.85 -12.05 4.59
N SER A 181 -24.88 -12.73 5.09
CA SER A 181 -24.79 -14.14 5.48
C SER A 181 -24.54 -15.07 4.29
N SER A 182 -24.70 -14.61 3.04
CA SER A 182 -24.37 -15.39 1.84
C SER A 182 -22.89 -15.78 1.78
N PHE A 183 -21.99 -14.98 2.36
CA PHE A 183 -20.56 -15.30 2.45
C PHE A 183 -20.29 -16.50 3.37
N ALA A 184 -21.14 -16.72 4.37
CA ALA A 184 -21.04 -17.81 5.35
C ALA A 184 -22.01 -18.98 5.08
N GLY A 185 -22.66 -19.01 3.91
CA GLY A 185 -23.66 -20.01 3.54
C GLY A 185 -23.08 -21.39 3.19
N GLY A 186 -23.95 -22.33 2.78
CA GLY A 186 -23.60 -23.75 2.59
C GLY A 186 -22.53 -24.05 1.51
N LYS A 187 -22.32 -23.16 0.53
CA LYS A 187 -21.12 -23.12 -0.31
C LYS A 187 -20.37 -21.82 -0.02
N SER A 188 -19.61 -21.81 1.06
CA SER A 188 -18.86 -20.64 1.48
C SER A 188 -17.83 -20.26 0.41
N LEU A 189 -17.74 -18.96 0.14
CA LEU A 189 -16.73 -18.37 -0.74
C LEU A 189 -15.30 -18.64 -0.23
N PHE A 190 -15.14 -18.76 1.09
CA PHE A 190 -13.86 -18.91 1.76
C PHE A 190 -13.58 -20.36 2.17
N SER A 191 -14.01 -21.33 1.35
CA SER A 191 -13.75 -22.75 1.60
C SER A 191 -12.83 -23.37 0.55
N SER A 192 -11.90 -24.22 0.99
CA SER A 192 -11.09 -25.06 0.11
C SER A 192 -11.57 -26.51 0.09
N PRO A 193 -11.34 -27.26 -1.02
CA PRO A 193 -11.38 -28.71 -1.00
C PRO A 193 -10.24 -29.29 -0.15
N GLU A 194 -10.38 -30.56 0.24
CA GLU A 194 -9.33 -31.27 0.96
C GLU A 194 -8.08 -31.44 0.09
N HIS A 195 -8.32 -31.88 -1.15
CA HIS A 195 -7.29 -32.25 -2.10
C HIS A 195 -7.37 -31.38 -3.35
N PHE A 196 -6.20 -30.94 -3.82
CA PHE A 196 -6.02 -30.32 -5.12
C PHE A 196 -5.21 -31.28 -5.98
N ASN A 197 -5.80 -31.79 -7.08
CA ASN A 197 -5.10 -32.74 -7.96
C ASN A 197 -3.75 -32.19 -8.45
N GLN A 198 -3.72 -30.90 -8.84
CA GLN A 198 -2.48 -30.24 -9.22
C GLN A 198 -1.46 -30.23 -8.08
N LEU A 199 -1.87 -29.95 -6.84
CA LEU A 199 -0.93 -29.99 -5.71
C LEU A 199 -0.32 -31.39 -5.54
N ILE A 200 -1.16 -32.43 -5.56
CA ILE A 200 -0.72 -33.83 -5.41
C ILE A 200 0.29 -34.21 -6.49
N GLU A 201 -0.03 -33.93 -7.76
CA GLU A 201 0.85 -34.22 -8.90
C GLU A 201 2.23 -33.56 -8.72
N TYR A 202 2.28 -32.30 -8.30
CA TYR A 202 3.55 -31.58 -8.09
C TYR A 202 4.28 -32.01 -6.81
N GLU A 203 3.56 -32.35 -5.73
CA GLU A 203 4.18 -32.89 -4.52
C GLU A 203 4.85 -34.23 -4.80
N GLU A 204 4.19 -35.15 -5.52
CA GLU A 204 4.78 -36.44 -5.93
C GLU A 204 6.04 -36.25 -6.78
N LEU A 205 6.03 -35.31 -7.71
CA LEU A 205 7.21 -34.97 -8.52
C LEU A 205 8.37 -34.46 -7.66
N VAL A 206 8.08 -33.64 -6.65
CA VAL A 206 9.10 -33.13 -5.72
C VAL A 206 9.65 -34.25 -4.83
N LEU A 207 8.79 -35.12 -4.30
CA LEU A 207 9.19 -36.26 -3.46
C LEU A 207 10.10 -37.23 -4.22
N LYS A 208 9.81 -37.49 -5.51
CA LYS A 208 10.60 -38.36 -6.39
C LYS A 208 11.85 -37.72 -7.00
N SER A 209 12.13 -36.44 -6.70
CA SER A 209 13.21 -35.69 -7.35
C SER A 209 14.64 -36.12 -6.97
N GLY A 210 14.79 -36.95 -5.93
CA GLY A 210 16.10 -37.36 -5.40
C GLY A 210 16.82 -36.25 -4.62
N LEU A 211 16.19 -35.09 -4.41
CA LEU A 211 16.78 -33.98 -3.68
C LEU A 211 16.99 -34.30 -2.18
N PRO A 212 17.90 -33.57 -1.51
CA PRO A 212 18.00 -33.57 -0.05
C PRO A 212 16.65 -33.28 0.62
N MET A 213 16.35 -33.92 1.76
CA MET A 213 15.03 -33.82 2.41
C MET A 213 14.65 -32.38 2.77
N ASN A 214 15.62 -31.58 3.18
CA ASN A 214 15.43 -30.17 3.51
C ASN A 214 14.98 -29.33 2.29
N GLU A 215 15.49 -29.62 1.09
CA GLU A 215 15.05 -29.02 -0.17
C GLU A 215 13.67 -29.51 -0.62
N ILE A 216 13.38 -30.81 -0.40
CA ILE A 216 12.04 -31.38 -0.61
C ILE A 216 11.03 -30.67 0.28
N TRP A 217 11.32 -30.56 1.57
CA TRP A 217 10.49 -29.85 2.55
C TRP A 217 10.20 -28.42 2.10
N LEU A 218 11.23 -27.64 1.74
CA LEU A 218 11.04 -26.24 1.33
C LEU A 218 10.11 -26.11 0.12
N ARG A 219 10.22 -27.01 -0.85
CA ARG A 219 9.39 -27.02 -2.06
C ARG A 219 7.95 -27.45 -1.76
N VAL A 220 7.76 -28.51 -0.98
CA VAL A 220 6.42 -28.97 -0.57
C VAL A 220 5.75 -27.92 0.31
N GLU A 221 6.46 -27.32 1.27
CA GLU A 221 5.93 -26.23 2.11
C GLU A 221 5.49 -25.03 1.26
N LYS A 222 6.28 -24.62 0.25
CA LYS A 222 5.90 -23.54 -0.68
C LYS A 222 4.67 -23.89 -1.52
N LEU A 223 4.56 -25.15 -1.97
CA LEU A 223 3.39 -25.63 -2.70
C LEU A 223 2.13 -25.62 -1.82
N ARG A 224 2.18 -26.26 -0.64
CA ARG A 224 1.06 -26.27 0.32
C ARG A 224 0.66 -24.87 0.74
N ASN A 225 1.62 -23.99 1.07
CA ASN A 225 1.35 -22.59 1.42
C ASN A 225 0.69 -21.80 0.27
N ALA A 226 0.82 -22.23 -0.99
CA ALA A 226 0.14 -21.60 -2.11
C ALA A 226 -1.30 -22.10 -2.30
N PHE A 227 -1.59 -23.38 -2.06
CA PHE A 227 -2.92 -23.95 -2.26
C PHE A 227 -3.81 -23.93 -1.01
N HIS A 228 -3.23 -24.14 0.18
CA HIS A 228 -3.95 -24.28 1.45
C HIS A 228 -4.14 -22.93 2.15
N PHE A 229 -4.64 -21.92 1.44
CA PHE A 229 -4.87 -20.59 2.02
C PHE A 229 -6.32 -20.36 2.51
N LEU A 230 -7.28 -21.21 2.14
CA LEU A 230 -8.67 -21.14 2.64
C LEU A 230 -8.96 -22.28 3.62
N PRO A 231 -9.80 -22.05 4.66
CA PRO A 231 -10.30 -23.10 5.54
C PRO A 231 -10.86 -24.30 4.78
N PHE A 232 -10.53 -25.51 5.24
CA PHE A 232 -11.17 -26.73 4.77
C PHE A 232 -12.48 -26.98 5.54
N ARG A 233 -13.56 -27.27 4.81
CA ARG A 233 -14.88 -27.57 5.37
C ARG A 233 -15.42 -28.89 4.83
N GLY A 234 -14.83 -30.00 5.27
CA GLY A 234 -15.32 -31.35 4.97
C GLY A 234 -16.01 -32.01 6.15
N PRO A 235 -16.82 -33.06 5.91
CA PRO A 235 -17.41 -33.88 6.97
C PRO A 235 -16.38 -34.80 7.65
N ASN A 236 -15.26 -35.09 6.98
CA ASN A 236 -14.20 -35.95 7.47
C ASN A 236 -13.09 -35.12 8.15
N MET A 237 -12.35 -35.77 9.04
CA MET A 237 -11.13 -35.17 9.64
C MET A 237 -10.11 -34.93 8.52
N CYS A 238 -9.61 -33.70 8.42
CA CYS A 238 -8.54 -33.34 7.49
C CYS A 238 -7.21 -33.95 7.94
N SER A 239 -6.35 -34.32 6.98
CA SER A 239 -4.97 -34.75 7.27
C SER A 239 -4.17 -33.69 8.05
N ASP A 240 -4.45 -32.41 7.79
CA ASP A 240 -3.90 -31.27 8.52
C ASP A 240 -5.02 -30.59 9.33
N PRO A 241 -5.11 -30.85 10.65
CA PRO A 241 -6.16 -30.27 11.50
C PRO A 241 -6.14 -28.74 11.55
N GLN A 242 -4.98 -28.10 11.34
CA GLN A 242 -4.90 -26.63 11.37
C GLN A 242 -5.60 -25.97 10.17
N ARG A 243 -5.92 -26.74 9.11
CA ARG A 243 -6.76 -26.27 7.99
C ARG A 243 -8.24 -26.19 8.37
N MET A 244 -8.67 -26.86 9.43
CA MET A 244 -10.04 -26.83 9.92
C MET A 244 -10.20 -25.69 10.93
N VAL A 245 -10.57 -24.52 10.44
CA VAL A 245 -10.84 -23.35 11.30
C VAL A 245 -12.29 -23.38 11.76
N LEU A 246 -12.51 -23.67 13.04
CA LEU A 246 -13.83 -23.72 13.64
C LEU A 246 -14.25 -22.33 14.12
N HIS A 247 -15.56 -22.11 14.27
CA HIS A 247 -16.08 -20.83 14.78
C HIS A 247 -15.55 -20.52 16.18
N GLU A 248 -15.38 -21.54 17.02
CA GLU A 248 -14.82 -21.39 18.37
C GLU A 248 -13.37 -20.87 18.38
N ASP A 249 -12.59 -21.17 17.34
CA ASP A 249 -11.21 -20.73 17.21
C ASP A 249 -11.10 -19.23 16.89
N ILE A 250 -12.13 -18.64 16.28
CA ILE A 250 -12.07 -17.29 15.71
C ILE A 250 -13.07 -16.30 16.32
N VAL A 251 -14.11 -16.76 17.01
CA VAL A 251 -15.18 -15.91 17.54
C VAL A 251 -14.66 -14.87 18.55
N GLY A 252 -13.57 -15.17 19.28
CA GLY A 252 -12.97 -14.24 20.24
C GLY A 252 -12.27 -13.03 19.62
N PHE A 253 -12.04 -13.04 18.31
CA PHE A 253 -11.27 -12.00 17.59
C PHE A 253 -12.14 -11.04 16.78
N VAL A 254 -13.43 -11.36 16.59
CA VAL A 254 -14.34 -10.59 15.74
C VAL A 254 -15.59 -10.18 16.50
N TYR A 255 -16.11 -9.00 16.18
CA TYR A 255 -17.31 -8.45 16.80
C TYR A 255 -18.23 -7.85 15.74
N PRO A 256 -19.56 -7.88 15.97
CA PRO A 256 -20.51 -7.22 15.09
C PRO A 256 -20.33 -5.70 15.19
N LEU A 257 -20.28 -5.03 14.04
CA LEU A 257 -20.26 -3.58 13.94
C LEU A 257 -21.57 -3.01 14.49
N ILE A 258 -21.43 -1.99 15.34
CA ILE A 258 -22.54 -1.26 15.94
C ILE A 258 -23.12 -0.30 14.90
N ASN A 259 -22.27 0.48 14.25
CA ASN A 259 -22.62 1.31 13.12
C ASN A 259 -22.37 0.56 11.80
N LYS A 260 -23.45 0.31 11.05
CA LYS A 260 -23.39 -0.37 9.74
C LYS A 260 -22.78 0.48 8.63
N ASP A 261 -22.57 1.79 8.84
CA ASP A 261 -21.87 2.63 7.88
C ASP A 261 -20.42 2.14 7.64
N TYR A 262 -19.77 1.57 8.66
CA TYR A 262 -18.44 0.97 8.57
C TYR A 262 -18.39 -0.33 7.75
N ALA A 263 -19.53 -0.85 7.25
CA ALA A 263 -19.53 -2.04 6.41
C ALA A 263 -18.69 -1.84 5.14
N PHE A 264 -18.70 -0.64 4.56
CA PHE A 264 -17.86 -0.33 3.40
C PHE A 264 -16.38 -0.23 3.76
N ASP A 265 -16.07 0.43 4.87
CA ASP A 265 -14.74 0.53 5.45
C ASP A 265 -14.13 -0.84 5.71
N LEU A 266 -14.93 -1.76 6.26
CA LEU A 266 -14.53 -3.15 6.46
C LEU A 266 -14.19 -3.85 5.13
N VAL A 267 -14.98 -3.65 4.05
CA VAL A 267 -14.66 -4.23 2.74
C VAL A 267 -13.34 -3.69 2.20
N ILE A 268 -13.13 -2.37 2.23
CA ILE A 268 -11.90 -1.75 1.75
C ILE A 268 -10.69 -2.22 2.57
N LEU A 269 -10.85 -2.33 3.89
CA LEU A 269 -9.84 -2.87 4.79
C LEU A 269 -9.50 -4.33 4.46
N ILE A 270 -10.50 -5.18 4.24
CA ILE A 270 -10.30 -6.59 3.87
C ILE A 270 -9.61 -6.70 2.51
N LEU A 271 -10.02 -5.91 1.52
CA LEU A 271 -9.34 -5.88 0.21
C LEU A 271 -7.87 -5.47 0.35
N LYS A 272 -7.55 -4.50 1.22
CA LYS A 272 -6.17 -4.12 1.54
C LYS A 272 -5.37 -5.29 2.13
N LEU A 273 -5.95 -6.01 3.09
CA LEU A 273 -5.35 -7.19 3.71
C LEU A 273 -5.20 -8.37 2.73
N MET A 274 -6.09 -8.47 1.74
CA MET A 274 -6.00 -9.38 0.59
C MET A 274 -5.03 -8.89 -0.50
N LYS A 275 -4.16 -7.92 -0.19
CA LYS A 275 -3.15 -7.38 -1.12
C LYS A 275 -3.74 -6.75 -2.39
N TYR A 276 -4.97 -6.21 -2.33
CA TYR A 276 -5.55 -5.50 -3.47
C TYR A 276 -4.75 -4.20 -3.78
N PRO A 277 -4.37 -3.95 -5.04
CA PRO A 277 -3.53 -2.82 -5.41
C PRO A 277 -4.35 -1.54 -5.63
N PHE A 278 -4.66 -0.81 -4.56
CA PHE A 278 -5.36 0.47 -4.66
C PHE A 278 -4.54 1.55 -5.39
N GLU A 279 -5.19 2.30 -6.30
CA GLU A 279 -4.54 3.36 -7.10
C GLU A 279 -3.98 4.50 -6.25
N SER A 280 -4.71 4.89 -5.21
CA SER A 280 -4.34 5.91 -4.24
C SER A 280 -4.43 5.35 -2.83
N VAL A 281 -3.50 5.76 -1.97
CA VAL A 281 -3.50 5.48 -0.53
C VAL A 281 -3.96 6.69 0.29
N ALA A 282 -4.51 7.73 -0.35
CA ALA A 282 -5.01 8.92 0.36
C ALA A 282 -6.07 8.59 1.42
N PHE A 283 -6.85 7.52 1.18
CA PHE A 283 -7.85 7.02 2.12
C PHE A 283 -7.24 6.48 3.42
N GLU A 284 -5.92 6.27 3.51
CA GLU A 284 -5.24 5.86 4.75
C GLU A 284 -5.30 6.93 5.84
N SER A 285 -5.62 8.16 5.47
CA SER A 285 -5.93 9.25 6.42
C SER A 285 -7.38 9.21 6.95
N CYS A 286 -8.25 8.40 6.36
CA CYS A 286 -9.65 8.27 6.73
C CYS A 286 -9.78 7.40 7.98
N GLY A 287 -9.84 7.99 9.17
CA GLY A 287 -9.97 7.24 10.42
C GLY A 287 -8.69 6.51 10.84
N SER A 288 -8.58 6.21 12.13
CA SER A 288 -7.32 5.69 12.71
C SER A 288 -6.98 4.25 12.29
N PHE A 289 -7.97 3.43 11.93
CA PHE A 289 -7.72 2.02 11.57
C PHE A 289 -7.12 1.85 10.17
N PHE A 290 -7.24 2.83 9.27
CA PHE A 290 -6.59 2.74 7.96
C PHE A 290 -5.12 3.16 7.96
N GLN A 291 -4.68 3.93 8.97
CA GLN A 291 -3.29 4.39 9.11
C GLN A 291 -2.32 3.22 9.03
N PRO A 292 -1.27 3.28 8.18
CA PRO A 292 -0.40 2.14 7.93
C PRO A 292 0.51 1.84 9.12
N GLU A 293 0.67 0.56 9.46
CA GLU A 293 1.68 0.11 10.42
C GLU A 293 3.06 0.00 9.76
N SER A 294 4.14 0.18 10.53
CA SER A 294 5.52 0.12 10.01
C SER A 294 5.87 -1.22 9.33
N TYR A 295 5.19 -2.29 9.73
CA TYR A 295 5.35 -3.65 9.22
C TYR A 295 4.24 -4.10 8.24
N GLU A 296 3.31 -3.22 7.85
CA GLU A 296 2.14 -3.58 7.02
C GLU A 296 2.47 -3.82 5.54
N GLU A 297 3.35 -2.99 4.97
CA GLU A 297 3.70 -2.98 3.54
C GLU A 297 4.70 -4.11 3.16
N ASP A 298 4.35 -5.37 3.44
CA ASP A 298 5.23 -6.54 3.28
C ASP A 298 5.04 -7.34 1.96
N HIS A 299 4.26 -6.81 1.02
CA HIS A 299 3.87 -7.48 -0.22
C HIS A 299 4.20 -6.61 -1.45
N SER A 300 4.62 -7.22 -2.55
CA SER A 300 5.13 -6.48 -3.72
C SER A 300 4.02 -5.92 -4.62
N GLU A 301 2.80 -6.41 -4.49
CA GLU A 301 1.62 -5.99 -5.25
C GLU A 301 1.27 -4.51 -5.06
N GLN A 302 1.77 -3.87 -4.00
CA GLN A 302 1.65 -2.42 -3.74
C GLN A 302 2.24 -1.54 -4.86
N LEU A 303 3.06 -2.09 -5.77
CA LEU A 303 3.59 -1.39 -6.94
C LEU A 303 2.72 -1.53 -8.19
N LEU A 304 1.77 -2.47 -8.22
CA LEU A 304 0.86 -2.67 -9.35
C LEU A 304 0.01 -1.44 -9.72
N PRO A 305 -0.34 -0.52 -8.80
CA PRO A 305 -0.97 0.75 -9.16
C PRO A 305 -0.20 1.55 -10.20
N LEU A 306 1.13 1.38 -10.33
CA LEU A 306 1.92 2.00 -11.38
C LEU A 306 1.38 1.67 -12.78
N PHE A 307 0.78 0.50 -12.98
CA PHE A 307 0.21 0.07 -14.25
C PHE A 307 -1.14 0.71 -14.58
N LEU A 308 -1.79 1.37 -13.61
CA LEU A 308 -3.00 2.14 -13.83
C LEU A 308 -2.70 3.57 -14.32
N ASP A 309 -1.52 4.09 -13.99
CA ASP A 309 -1.07 5.41 -14.43
C ASP A 309 -0.87 5.42 -15.96
N VAL A 310 -1.66 6.26 -16.64
CA VAL A 310 -1.66 6.41 -18.10
C VAL A 310 -0.43 7.13 -18.61
N THR A 311 0.25 7.91 -17.76
CA THR A 311 1.43 8.71 -18.13
C THR A 311 2.74 7.92 -18.01
N ARG A 312 2.70 6.71 -17.42
CA ARG A 312 3.89 5.88 -17.17
C ARG A 312 4.68 5.56 -18.44
N ASN A 313 5.98 5.32 -18.28
CA ASN A 313 6.81 4.81 -19.38
C ASN A 313 6.73 3.28 -19.44
N ARG A 314 6.03 2.76 -20.46
CA ARG A 314 5.85 1.32 -20.68
C ARG A 314 7.16 0.53 -20.82
N LYS A 315 8.29 1.19 -21.13
CA LYS A 315 9.63 0.55 -21.18
C LYS A 315 10.07 -0.02 -19.83
N HIS A 316 9.57 0.54 -18.72
CA HIS A 316 9.94 0.10 -17.37
C HIS A 316 9.06 -1.05 -16.86
N ASP A 317 7.93 -1.32 -17.53
CA ASP A 317 6.90 -2.24 -17.06
C ASP A 317 7.45 -3.66 -16.82
N GLN A 318 8.33 -4.16 -17.69
CA GLN A 318 8.96 -5.48 -17.54
C GLN A 318 9.82 -5.57 -16.27
N ILE A 319 10.63 -4.55 -16.01
CA ILE A 319 11.58 -4.55 -14.89
C ILE A 319 10.82 -4.41 -13.56
N ILE A 320 9.77 -3.59 -13.55
CA ILE A 320 8.84 -3.48 -12.43
C ILE A 320 8.16 -4.82 -12.16
N LEU A 321 7.59 -5.46 -13.19
CA LEU A 321 6.91 -6.75 -13.04
C LEU A 321 7.88 -7.84 -12.56
N ASN A 322 9.12 -7.86 -13.04
CA ASN A 322 10.13 -8.81 -12.59
C ASN A 322 10.43 -8.63 -11.09
N LEU A 323 10.64 -7.38 -10.63
CA LEU A 323 10.84 -7.11 -9.21
C LEU A 323 9.64 -7.57 -8.37
N ILE A 324 8.40 -7.31 -8.84
CA ILE A 324 7.19 -7.74 -8.17
C ILE A 324 7.16 -9.27 -8.04
N LYS A 325 7.44 -9.99 -9.13
CA LYS A 325 7.47 -11.45 -9.17
C LYS A 325 8.55 -12.05 -8.29
N GLU A 326 9.76 -11.48 -8.29
CA GLU A 326 10.88 -11.91 -7.46
C GLU A 326 10.57 -11.86 -5.96
N LEU A 327 9.82 -10.85 -5.52
CA LEU A 327 9.50 -10.62 -4.11
C LEU A 327 8.11 -11.15 -3.71
N ASN A 328 7.36 -11.73 -4.64
CA ASN A 328 6.00 -12.15 -4.39
C ASN A 328 5.93 -13.31 -3.38
N THR A 329 4.88 -13.32 -2.54
CA THR A 329 4.58 -14.42 -1.63
C THR A 329 3.16 -14.90 -1.85
N PRO A 330 2.95 -16.22 -1.96
CA PRO A 330 1.60 -16.75 -2.05
C PRO A 330 0.87 -16.65 -0.69
N PRO A 331 -0.46 -16.68 -0.71
CA PRO A 331 -1.32 -16.58 -1.87
C PRO A 331 -1.23 -15.19 -2.52
N SER A 332 -1.35 -15.17 -3.84
CA SER A 332 -1.28 -13.97 -4.67
C SER A 332 -1.89 -14.25 -6.04
N PHE A 333 -2.50 -13.24 -6.66
CA PHE A 333 -2.99 -13.30 -8.03
C PHE A 333 -1.88 -13.04 -9.07
N VAL A 334 -0.67 -12.70 -8.62
CA VAL A 334 0.51 -12.59 -9.50
C VAL A 334 0.94 -14.01 -9.92
N ASN A 335 1.18 -14.21 -11.21
CA ASN A 335 1.49 -15.53 -11.79
C ASN A 335 2.92 -16.01 -11.51
N THR A 336 3.22 -16.27 -10.23
CA THR A 336 4.50 -16.78 -9.70
C THR A 336 4.39 -18.17 -9.08
N ASN A 337 3.17 -18.60 -8.76
CA ASN A 337 2.85 -19.85 -8.08
C ASN A 337 1.69 -20.54 -8.81
N LEU A 338 1.47 -21.83 -8.55
CA LEU A 338 0.46 -22.62 -9.27
C LEU A 338 -0.99 -22.28 -8.88
N ALA A 339 -1.22 -21.73 -7.69
CA ALA A 339 -2.55 -21.43 -7.16
C ALA A 339 -3.05 -20.01 -7.48
N PHE A 340 -2.30 -19.25 -8.30
CA PHE A 340 -2.60 -17.84 -8.56
C PHE A 340 -3.98 -17.60 -9.17
N GLU A 341 -4.47 -18.52 -10.01
CA GLU A 341 -5.79 -18.43 -10.63
C GLU A 341 -6.91 -18.59 -9.60
N SER A 342 -6.74 -19.52 -8.65
CA SER A 342 -7.69 -19.73 -7.55
C SER A 342 -7.81 -18.47 -6.67
N TYR A 343 -6.68 -17.84 -6.36
CA TYR A 343 -6.68 -16.60 -5.57
C TYR A 343 -7.26 -15.41 -6.35
N LEU A 344 -6.94 -15.30 -7.64
CA LEU A 344 -7.51 -14.27 -8.51
C LEU A 344 -9.03 -14.39 -8.59
N GLU A 345 -9.55 -15.60 -8.73
CA GLU A 345 -10.99 -15.85 -8.79
C GLU A 345 -11.67 -15.53 -7.46
N LEU A 346 -11.06 -15.87 -6.32
CA LEU A 346 -11.53 -15.44 -5.01
C LEU A 346 -11.65 -13.91 -4.92
N LEU A 347 -10.61 -13.16 -5.32
CA LEU A 347 -10.61 -11.70 -5.27
C LEU A 347 -11.72 -11.10 -6.15
N ARG A 348 -11.93 -11.64 -7.35
CA ARG A 348 -13.04 -11.27 -8.24
C ARG A 348 -14.40 -11.50 -7.59
N GLN A 349 -14.59 -12.68 -6.98
CA GLN A 349 -15.85 -13.05 -6.35
C GLN A 349 -16.12 -12.20 -5.11
N VAL A 350 -15.11 -11.89 -4.29
CA VAL A 350 -15.25 -10.97 -3.14
C VAL A 350 -15.70 -9.58 -3.61
N LEU A 351 -15.10 -9.03 -4.67
CA LEU A 351 -15.50 -7.73 -5.22
C LEU A 351 -16.95 -7.73 -5.72
N ILE A 352 -17.36 -8.76 -6.48
CA ILE A 352 -18.71 -8.86 -7.02
C ILE A 352 -19.73 -9.05 -5.89
N ALA A 353 -19.51 -10.01 -5.00
CA ALA A 353 -20.42 -10.32 -3.90
C ALA A 353 -20.55 -9.15 -2.91
N SER A 354 -19.45 -8.42 -2.64
CA SER A 354 -19.50 -7.22 -1.81
C SER A 354 -20.23 -6.08 -2.52
N ALA A 355 -20.04 -5.93 -3.83
CA ALA A 355 -20.76 -4.92 -4.60
C ALA A 355 -22.27 -5.16 -4.59
N GLU A 356 -22.73 -6.41 -4.66
CA GLU A 356 -24.15 -6.77 -4.66
C GLU A 356 -24.88 -6.42 -3.36
N TYR A 357 -24.15 -6.30 -2.24
CA TYR A 357 -24.70 -5.84 -0.97
C TYR A 357 -25.07 -4.35 -0.99
N PHE A 358 -24.27 -3.52 -1.67
CA PHE A 358 -24.49 -2.09 -1.72
C PHE A 358 -25.42 -1.72 -2.91
N SER A 359 -26.31 -0.76 -2.71
CA SER A 359 -27.20 -0.27 -3.76
C SER A 359 -26.80 1.11 -4.30
N ASP A 360 -25.95 1.83 -3.57
CA ASP A 360 -25.52 3.22 -3.78
C ASP A 360 -24.18 3.32 -4.54
N GLU A 361 -23.47 4.45 -4.40
CA GLU A 361 -22.17 4.69 -5.04
C GLU A 361 -21.09 3.66 -4.66
N LYS A 362 -21.21 3.03 -3.48
CA LYS A 362 -20.24 2.03 -3.00
C LYS A 362 -20.20 0.80 -3.90
N ASN A 363 -21.34 0.43 -4.46
CA ASN A 363 -21.45 -0.63 -5.46
C ASN A 363 -20.67 -0.29 -6.74
N ILE A 364 -20.79 0.94 -7.23
CA ILE A 364 -20.06 1.41 -8.42
C ILE A 364 -18.54 1.38 -8.13
N ILE A 365 -18.11 1.87 -6.97
CA ILE A 365 -16.69 1.86 -6.57
C ILE A 365 -16.11 0.44 -6.62
N LEU A 366 -16.75 -0.54 -5.99
CA LEU A 366 -16.26 -1.92 -5.96
C LEU A 366 -16.18 -2.55 -7.36
N LEU A 367 -17.12 -2.22 -8.24
CA LEU A 367 -17.10 -2.69 -9.63
C LEU A 367 -16.04 -1.98 -10.48
N LEU A 368 -15.75 -0.71 -10.21
CA LEU A 368 -14.60 -0.02 -10.82
C LEU A 368 -13.28 -0.62 -10.34
N LEU A 369 -13.15 -1.00 -9.06
CA LEU A 369 -12.00 -1.74 -8.55
C LEU A 369 -11.83 -3.09 -9.28
N TYR A 370 -12.92 -3.78 -9.60
CA TYR A 370 -12.87 -4.98 -10.44
C TYR A 370 -12.31 -4.68 -11.84
N LEU A 371 -12.77 -3.62 -12.51
CA LEU A 371 -12.27 -3.24 -13.84
C LEU A 371 -10.79 -2.81 -13.81
N LYS A 372 -10.36 -2.10 -12.77
CA LYS A 372 -8.95 -1.74 -12.57
C LYS A 372 -8.07 -2.98 -12.38
N LEU A 373 -8.56 -3.99 -11.67
CA LEU A 373 -7.88 -5.29 -11.57
C LEU A 373 -7.75 -5.95 -12.95
N GLU A 374 -8.83 -6.00 -13.75
CA GLU A 374 -8.77 -6.53 -15.12
C GLU A 374 -7.77 -5.78 -16.00
N ARG A 375 -7.68 -4.45 -15.85
CA ARG A 375 -6.68 -3.64 -16.56
C ARG A 375 -5.26 -4.00 -16.18
N ILE A 376 -4.96 -4.22 -14.90
CA ILE A 376 -3.64 -4.69 -14.43
C ILE A 376 -3.30 -6.04 -15.04
N LEU A 377 -4.27 -6.97 -15.11
CA LEU A 377 -4.07 -8.30 -15.71
C LEU A 377 -3.79 -8.24 -17.22
N VAL A 378 -4.43 -7.33 -17.95
CA VAL A 378 -4.11 -7.08 -19.37
C VAL A 378 -2.66 -6.61 -19.52
N VAL A 379 -2.19 -5.76 -18.61
CA VAL A 379 -0.79 -5.32 -18.60
C VAL A 379 0.16 -6.50 -18.35
N PHE A 380 -0.17 -7.44 -17.44
CA PHE A 380 0.62 -8.66 -17.23
C PHE A 380 0.72 -9.53 -18.49
N ASP A 381 -0.42 -9.78 -19.13
CA ASP A 381 -0.50 -10.57 -20.35
C ASP A 381 0.32 -9.95 -21.47
N ARG A 382 0.26 -8.62 -21.61
CA ARG A 382 1.03 -7.88 -22.61
C ARG A 382 2.54 -7.96 -22.35
N ILE A 383 2.98 -7.72 -21.11
CA ILE A 383 4.40 -7.78 -20.72
C ILE A 383 4.94 -9.20 -20.94
N SER A 384 4.15 -10.22 -20.59
CA SER A 384 4.54 -11.63 -20.73
C SER A 384 4.46 -12.15 -22.17
N GLY A 385 4.02 -11.34 -23.15
CA GLY A 385 3.82 -11.79 -24.53
C GLY A 385 2.64 -12.76 -24.72
N HIS A 386 1.76 -12.88 -23.73
CA HIS A 386 0.63 -13.81 -23.71
C HIS A 386 -0.71 -13.17 -24.10
N LEU A 387 -0.75 -11.88 -24.46
CA LEU A 387 -1.97 -11.17 -24.85
C LEU A 387 -2.46 -11.61 -26.24
N THR A 388 -3.03 -12.81 -26.29
CA THR A 388 -3.60 -13.42 -27.50
C THR A 388 -5.04 -12.96 -27.74
N GLU A 389 -5.54 -13.07 -28.98
CA GLU A 389 -6.93 -12.73 -29.32
C GLU A 389 -7.98 -13.45 -28.45
N PRO A 390 -7.84 -14.75 -28.10
CA PRO A 390 -8.72 -15.39 -27.13
C PRO A 390 -8.73 -14.71 -25.76
N ARG A 391 -7.57 -14.28 -25.25
CA ARG A 391 -7.49 -13.56 -23.96
C ARG A 391 -8.14 -12.18 -24.05
N LYS A 392 -7.88 -11.42 -25.13
CA LYS A 392 -8.57 -10.14 -25.38
C LYS A 392 -10.08 -10.32 -25.42
N LYS A 393 -10.58 -11.33 -26.13
CA LYS A 393 -12.01 -11.67 -26.19
C LYS A 393 -12.58 -12.04 -24.82
N ALA A 394 -11.85 -12.82 -24.02
CA ALA A 394 -12.26 -13.20 -22.67
C ALA A 394 -12.38 -11.96 -21.75
N THR A 395 -11.40 -11.06 -21.78
CA THR A 395 -11.45 -9.80 -21.01
C THR A 395 -12.61 -8.93 -21.47
N ARG A 396 -12.79 -8.72 -22.78
CA ARG A 396 -13.94 -7.98 -23.33
C ARG A 396 -15.27 -8.60 -22.91
N SER A 397 -15.35 -9.93 -22.86
CA SER A 397 -16.55 -10.65 -22.39
C SER A 397 -16.85 -10.33 -20.92
N ARG A 398 -15.84 -10.38 -20.03
CA ARG A 398 -16.00 -10.03 -18.61
C ARG A 398 -16.49 -8.59 -18.42
N VAL A 399 -15.86 -7.62 -19.08
CA VAL A 399 -16.27 -6.20 -19.01
C VAL A 399 -17.69 -6.00 -19.56
N LYS A 400 -18.02 -6.60 -20.70
CA LYS A 400 -19.36 -6.49 -21.29
C LYS A 400 -20.43 -7.16 -20.44
N ASN A 401 -20.14 -8.28 -19.78
CA ASN A 401 -21.09 -8.94 -18.89
C ASN A 401 -21.45 -8.05 -17.70
N LEU A 402 -20.51 -7.24 -17.21
CA LEU A 402 -20.77 -6.25 -16.20
C LEU A 402 -21.64 -5.10 -16.73
N LEU A 403 -21.27 -4.52 -17.88
CA LEU A 403 -22.01 -3.43 -18.53
C LEU A 403 -23.43 -3.81 -18.95
N LYS A 404 -23.68 -5.08 -19.30
CA LYS A 404 -25.02 -5.56 -19.71
C LYS A 404 -26.06 -5.46 -18.59
N LYS A 405 -25.64 -5.43 -17.32
CA LYS A 405 -26.57 -5.21 -16.20
C LYS A 405 -27.20 -3.83 -16.39
N SER A 406 -28.53 -3.76 -16.49
CA SER A 406 -29.28 -2.54 -16.86
C SER A 406 -28.93 -1.31 -16.02
N LYS A 407 -28.53 -1.51 -14.76
CA LYS A 407 -28.08 -0.48 -13.82
C LYS A 407 -26.86 0.32 -14.30
N TYR A 408 -25.95 -0.27 -15.10
CA TYR A 408 -24.65 0.32 -15.42
C TYR A 408 -24.48 0.71 -16.91
N GLN A 409 -25.48 0.43 -17.75
CA GLN A 409 -25.40 0.63 -19.20
C GLN A 409 -25.13 2.08 -19.62
N ASN A 410 -25.44 3.05 -18.76
CA ASN A 410 -25.26 4.47 -19.04
C ASN A 410 -24.21 5.14 -18.14
N ASP A 411 -23.49 4.38 -17.31
CA ASP A 411 -22.49 4.93 -16.40
C ASP A 411 -21.16 5.17 -17.13
N LEU A 412 -20.81 6.45 -17.33
CA LEU A 412 -19.60 6.86 -18.02
C LEU A 412 -18.33 6.34 -17.36
N ASN A 413 -18.29 6.15 -16.04
CA ASN A 413 -17.08 5.72 -15.34
C ASN A 413 -16.68 4.28 -15.73
N PHE A 414 -17.66 3.42 -16.01
CA PHE A 414 -17.38 2.09 -16.56
C PHE A 414 -16.80 2.16 -17.97
N TYR A 415 -17.28 3.10 -18.79
CA TYR A 415 -16.76 3.30 -20.16
C TYR A 415 -15.37 3.93 -20.18
N ILE A 416 -15.03 4.78 -19.19
CA ILE A 416 -13.67 5.27 -18.98
C ILE A 416 -12.73 4.09 -18.80
N GLU A 417 -13.01 3.21 -17.82
CA GLU A 417 -12.16 2.05 -17.55
C GLU A 417 -12.17 1.06 -18.72
N TYR A 418 -13.30 0.86 -19.40
CA TYR A 418 -13.34 -0.01 -20.58
C TYR A 418 -12.45 0.52 -21.72
N GLY A 419 -12.52 1.81 -22.01
CA GLY A 419 -11.64 2.42 -23.01
C GLY A 419 -10.16 2.37 -22.62
N LEU A 420 -9.84 2.48 -21.32
CA LEU A 420 -8.47 2.29 -20.81
C LEU A 420 -7.99 0.84 -20.92
N ILE A 421 -8.87 -0.14 -20.72
CA ILE A 421 -8.56 -1.56 -20.97
C ILE A 421 -8.24 -1.79 -22.45
N GLU A 422 -9.03 -1.25 -23.37
CA GLU A 422 -8.73 -1.33 -24.80
C GLU A 422 -7.43 -0.58 -25.16
N TYR A 423 -7.13 0.54 -24.50
CA TYR A 423 -5.84 1.25 -24.68
C TYR A 423 -4.63 0.40 -24.23
N GLU A 424 -4.76 -0.41 -23.18
CA GLU A 424 -3.69 -1.34 -22.79
C GLU A 424 -3.57 -2.53 -23.76
N MET A 425 -4.65 -2.93 -24.44
CA MET A 425 -4.63 -4.00 -25.44
C MET A 425 -4.05 -3.58 -26.78
N ASP A 426 -4.59 -2.51 -27.36
CA ASP A 426 -4.39 -2.12 -28.75
C ASP A 426 -3.88 -0.67 -28.90
N GLY A 427 -3.62 0.05 -27.80
CA GLY A 427 -3.15 1.44 -27.84
C GLY A 427 -4.26 2.44 -28.16
N LEU A 428 -3.89 3.68 -28.51
CA LEU A 428 -4.84 4.76 -28.83
C LEU A 428 -5.37 4.63 -30.27
N GLU A 429 -5.95 3.48 -30.56
CA GLU A 429 -6.53 3.10 -31.85
C GLU A 429 -8.05 3.30 -31.89
N SER A 430 -8.68 2.92 -33.02
CA SER A 430 -10.10 3.12 -33.27
C SER A 430 -11.00 2.51 -32.20
N ASN A 431 -10.68 1.34 -31.64
CA ASN A 431 -11.50 0.69 -30.60
C ASN A 431 -11.65 1.55 -29.34
N CYS A 432 -10.52 2.03 -28.80
CA CYS A 432 -10.49 2.90 -27.62
C CYS A 432 -11.26 4.21 -27.89
N LEU A 433 -10.94 4.88 -29.00
CA LEU A 433 -11.59 6.14 -29.37
C LEU A 433 -13.08 5.98 -29.65
N ASN A 434 -13.51 4.88 -30.28
CA ASN A 434 -14.90 4.58 -30.57
C ASN A 434 -15.71 4.34 -29.29
N ILE A 435 -15.12 3.71 -28.26
CA ILE A 435 -15.78 3.55 -26.95
C ILE A 435 -16.01 4.91 -26.31
N PHE A 436 -15.00 5.79 -26.29
CA PHE A 436 -15.15 7.14 -25.76
C PHE A 436 -16.16 7.97 -26.56
N ASP A 437 -16.12 7.91 -27.89
CA ASP A 437 -17.03 8.67 -28.76
C ASP A 437 -18.49 8.18 -28.63
N THR A 438 -18.69 6.85 -28.57
CA THR A 438 -20.03 6.26 -28.39
C THR A 438 -20.61 6.61 -27.02
N SER A 439 -19.81 6.47 -25.95
CA SER A 439 -20.27 6.75 -24.58
C SER A 439 -20.63 8.23 -24.38
N VAL A 440 -19.84 9.17 -24.92
CA VAL A 440 -20.19 10.61 -24.88
C VAL A 440 -21.43 10.93 -25.70
N ARG A 441 -21.61 10.34 -26.89
CA ARG A 441 -22.83 10.58 -27.70
C ARG A 441 -24.09 10.12 -26.96
N VAL A 442 -24.04 8.96 -26.31
CA VAL A 442 -25.16 8.43 -25.51
C VAL A 442 -25.42 9.34 -24.30
N PHE A 443 -24.38 9.76 -23.59
CA PHE A 443 -24.51 10.65 -22.43
C PHE A 443 -25.08 12.03 -22.82
N CYS A 444 -24.55 12.66 -23.86
CA CYS A 444 -24.99 13.98 -24.33
C CYS A 444 -26.38 13.99 -24.98
N ALA A 445 -26.93 12.82 -25.33
CA ALA A 445 -28.29 12.67 -25.83
C ALA A 445 -29.34 12.66 -24.71
N GLN A 446 -28.93 12.52 -23.44
CA GLN A 446 -29.82 12.62 -22.29
C GLN A 446 -30.08 14.10 -21.94
N ASP A 447 -31.32 14.43 -21.56
CA ASP A 447 -31.74 15.83 -21.33
C ASP A 447 -31.11 16.46 -20.07
N ASP A 448 -30.69 15.65 -19.08
CA ASP A 448 -30.12 16.08 -17.80
C ASP A 448 -28.58 16.21 -17.82
N LEU A 449 -28.07 17.19 -18.56
CA LEU A 449 -26.64 17.60 -18.51
C LEU A 449 -26.23 18.29 -17.18
N LEU A 450 -27.11 18.32 -16.18
CA LEU A 450 -26.89 19.01 -14.90
C LEU A 450 -25.76 18.41 -14.04
N ALA A 451 -25.36 17.16 -14.30
CA ALA A 451 -24.25 16.47 -13.65
C ALA A 451 -23.14 16.10 -14.64
N ASP A 452 -22.52 17.09 -15.28
CA ASP A 452 -21.46 16.92 -16.29
C ASP A 452 -20.09 16.47 -15.73
N ASN A 453 -20.01 16.12 -14.43
CA ASN A 453 -18.75 15.71 -13.80
C ASN A 453 -18.14 14.46 -14.44
N ASP A 454 -18.95 13.46 -14.76
CA ASP A 454 -18.46 12.24 -15.40
C ASP A 454 -17.95 12.50 -16.83
N LEU A 455 -18.56 13.46 -17.54
CA LEU A 455 -18.07 13.93 -18.83
C LEU A 455 -16.69 14.61 -18.68
N TYR A 456 -16.48 15.41 -17.64
CA TYR A 456 -15.16 15.95 -17.32
C TYR A 456 -14.17 14.82 -17.04
N SER A 457 -14.51 13.84 -16.20
CA SER A 457 -13.65 12.69 -15.90
C SER A 457 -13.18 11.99 -17.17
N LEU A 458 -14.11 11.70 -18.08
CA LEU A 458 -13.81 11.03 -19.35
C LEU A 458 -12.90 11.87 -20.24
N VAL A 459 -13.26 13.14 -20.49
CA VAL A 459 -12.45 14.03 -21.34
C VAL A 459 -11.06 14.24 -20.76
N LEU A 460 -10.94 14.41 -19.44
CA LEU A 460 -9.65 14.58 -18.77
C LEU A 460 -8.78 13.34 -18.91
N LYS A 461 -9.36 12.14 -18.76
CA LYS A 461 -8.60 10.89 -18.95
C LYS A 461 -8.14 10.72 -20.38
N SER A 462 -8.98 11.05 -21.36
CA SER A 462 -8.57 11.06 -22.77
C SER A 462 -7.50 12.12 -23.07
N VAL A 463 -7.58 13.30 -22.45
CA VAL A 463 -6.54 14.33 -22.56
C VAL A 463 -5.20 13.82 -22.04
N GLU A 464 -5.16 13.10 -20.92
CA GLU A 464 -3.91 12.51 -20.41
C GLU A 464 -3.29 11.52 -21.40
N LEU A 465 -4.10 10.68 -22.04
CA LEU A 465 -3.64 9.78 -23.11
C LEU A 465 -3.09 10.56 -24.31
N LEU A 466 -3.79 11.62 -24.75
CA LEU A 466 -3.33 12.45 -25.86
C LEU A 466 -2.03 13.17 -25.55
N LEU A 467 -1.87 13.69 -24.33
CA LEU A 467 -0.63 14.34 -23.89
C LEU A 467 0.52 13.33 -23.85
N LYS A 468 0.27 12.10 -23.39
CA LYS A 468 1.26 11.01 -23.41
C LYS A 468 1.73 10.67 -24.82
N GLU A 469 0.82 10.67 -25.79
CA GLU A 469 1.12 10.42 -27.21
C GLU A 469 1.57 11.70 -27.96
N ASN A 470 1.90 12.78 -27.23
CA ASN A 470 2.31 14.08 -27.78
C ASN A 470 1.30 14.76 -28.74
N ARG A 471 0.00 14.43 -28.65
CA ARG A 471 -1.08 14.98 -29.46
C ARG A 471 -1.71 16.24 -28.82
N LYS A 472 -0.89 17.26 -28.57
CA LYS A 472 -1.30 18.49 -27.85
C LYS A 472 -2.44 19.27 -28.54
N SER A 473 -2.49 19.30 -29.88
CA SER A 473 -3.56 19.97 -30.62
C SER A 473 -4.94 19.35 -30.39
N GLN A 474 -5.02 18.02 -30.37
CA GLN A 474 -6.24 17.27 -30.06
C GLN A 474 -6.68 17.49 -28.61
N ALA A 475 -5.74 17.54 -27.67
CA ALA A 475 -6.05 17.86 -26.28
C ALA A 475 -6.66 19.26 -26.12
N ILE A 476 -6.11 20.27 -26.82
CA ILE A 476 -6.66 21.63 -26.86
C ILE A 476 -8.06 21.63 -27.46
N TYR A 477 -8.26 20.90 -28.57
CA TYR A 477 -9.58 20.76 -29.21
C TYR A 477 -10.62 20.21 -28.22
N LEU A 478 -10.34 19.09 -27.56
CA LEU A 478 -11.26 18.43 -26.64
C LEU A 478 -11.62 19.33 -25.45
N LEU A 479 -10.64 19.96 -24.80
CA LEU A 479 -10.90 20.87 -23.68
C LEU A 479 -11.66 22.13 -24.13
N THR A 480 -11.40 22.64 -25.33
CA THR A 480 -12.16 23.77 -25.89
C THR A 480 -13.62 23.39 -26.12
N LYS A 481 -13.87 22.19 -26.67
CA LYS A 481 -15.24 21.67 -26.85
C LYS A 481 -15.93 21.39 -25.53
N LEU A 482 -15.22 20.86 -24.54
CA LEU A 482 -15.75 20.67 -23.18
C LEU A 482 -16.19 22.00 -22.54
N ALA A 483 -15.44 23.09 -22.75
CA ALA A 483 -15.79 24.40 -22.20
C ALA A 483 -16.96 25.08 -22.94
N LEU A 484 -17.04 24.95 -24.26
CA LEU A 484 -17.91 25.77 -25.10
C LEU A 484 -19.09 25.01 -25.71
N ASN A 485 -18.88 23.76 -26.14
CA ASN A 485 -19.88 22.96 -26.87
C ASN A 485 -19.79 21.45 -26.49
N PRO A 486 -20.16 21.05 -25.26
CA PRO A 486 -20.01 19.67 -24.79
C PRO A 486 -20.72 18.63 -25.67
N LYS A 487 -21.88 18.99 -26.24
CA LYS A 487 -22.65 18.10 -27.13
C LYS A 487 -21.96 17.76 -28.45
N GLN A 488 -20.89 18.48 -28.82
CA GLN A 488 -20.13 18.30 -30.06
C GLN A 488 -18.74 17.70 -29.83
N ILE A 489 -18.48 17.13 -28.64
CA ILE A 489 -17.20 16.46 -28.36
C ILE A 489 -17.05 15.26 -29.29
N SER A 490 -15.88 15.15 -29.93
CA SER A 490 -15.47 13.94 -30.63
C SER A 490 -13.99 13.68 -30.40
N PHE A 491 -13.66 12.44 -30.05
CA PHE A 491 -12.29 12.03 -29.69
C PHE A 491 -11.40 11.73 -30.90
N THR A 492 -11.97 11.70 -32.11
CA THR A 492 -11.24 11.46 -33.36
C THR A 492 -10.88 12.75 -34.09
N CYS A 493 -11.44 13.89 -33.68
CA CYS A 493 -11.25 15.18 -34.34
C CYS A 493 -10.02 15.93 -33.79
N SER A 494 -9.39 16.74 -34.65
CA SER A 494 -8.17 17.48 -34.32
C SER A 494 -8.15 18.91 -34.86
N ASP A 495 -9.33 19.50 -35.09
CA ASP A 495 -9.45 20.80 -35.76
C ASP A 495 -8.67 21.90 -35.02
N ALA A 496 -8.01 22.76 -35.79
CA ALA A 496 -7.29 23.90 -35.25
C ALA A 496 -8.27 24.89 -34.60
N ILE A 497 -8.02 25.22 -33.34
CA ILE A 497 -8.81 26.20 -32.58
C ILE A 497 -8.14 27.58 -32.70
N SER A 498 -8.92 28.61 -33.01
CA SER A 498 -8.43 30.00 -33.07
C SER A 498 -8.13 30.57 -31.68
N ASP A 499 -7.17 31.48 -31.58
CA ASP A 499 -6.76 32.06 -30.29
C ASP A 499 -7.87 32.79 -29.53
N PRO A 500 -8.81 33.54 -30.17
CA PRO A 500 -9.96 34.11 -29.47
C PRO A 500 -10.83 33.04 -28.81
N THR A 501 -11.03 31.90 -29.49
CA THR A 501 -11.80 30.77 -28.96
C THR A 501 -11.08 30.12 -27.78
N LYS A 502 -9.75 30.03 -27.84
CA LYS A 502 -8.95 29.53 -26.72
C LYS A 502 -9.09 30.41 -25.48
N LEU A 503 -9.04 31.73 -25.65
CA LEU A 503 -9.20 32.65 -24.52
C LEU A 503 -10.60 32.60 -23.92
N LEU A 504 -11.64 32.48 -24.77
CA LEU A 504 -13.02 32.32 -24.31
C LEU A 504 -13.22 31.03 -23.50
N ALA A 505 -12.68 29.90 -23.97
CA ALA A 505 -12.74 28.62 -23.24
C ALA A 505 -11.99 28.71 -21.90
N LEU A 506 -10.83 29.37 -21.86
CA LEU A 506 -10.07 29.58 -20.63
C LEU A 506 -10.86 30.40 -19.61
N GLN A 507 -11.55 31.46 -20.07
CA GLN A 507 -12.43 32.25 -19.21
C GLN A 507 -13.57 31.40 -18.64
N LYS A 508 -14.22 30.57 -19.46
CA LYS A 508 -15.30 29.68 -19.00
C LYS A 508 -14.85 28.68 -17.94
N PHE A 509 -13.65 28.10 -18.09
CA PHE A 509 -13.09 27.25 -17.05
C PHE A 509 -12.81 28.03 -15.76
N ASN A 510 -12.24 29.24 -15.85
CA ASN A 510 -12.01 30.08 -14.68
C ASN A 510 -13.32 30.46 -13.95
N ASP A 511 -14.38 30.80 -14.70
CA ASP A 511 -15.70 31.09 -14.14
C ASP A 511 -16.30 29.87 -13.43
N ARG A 512 -16.03 28.66 -13.95
CA ARG A 512 -16.47 27.41 -13.32
C ARG A 512 -15.69 27.13 -12.02
N VAL A 513 -14.37 27.30 -12.02
CA VAL A 513 -13.55 27.19 -10.80
C VAL A 513 -14.07 28.15 -9.73
N THR A 514 -14.29 29.41 -10.09
CA THR A 514 -14.76 30.46 -9.16
C THR A 514 -16.11 30.10 -8.53
N ARG A 515 -17.00 29.41 -9.26
CA ARG A 515 -18.27 28.92 -8.73
C ARG A 515 -18.14 27.66 -7.86
N ALA A 516 -17.16 26.81 -8.14
CA ALA A 516 -16.98 25.53 -7.44
C ALA A 516 -16.23 25.69 -6.10
N LEU A 517 -15.28 26.62 -5.99
CA LEU A 517 -14.45 26.80 -4.79
C LEU A 517 -15.27 26.94 -3.48
N PRO A 518 -16.30 27.80 -3.39
CA PRO A 518 -17.00 28.02 -2.11
C PRO A 518 -17.75 26.80 -1.57
N VAL A 519 -18.04 25.80 -2.42
CA VAL A 519 -18.78 24.59 -2.03
C VAL A 519 -17.90 23.67 -1.19
N ASP A 520 -16.63 23.54 -1.55
CA ASP A 520 -15.68 22.65 -0.87
C ASP A 520 -14.96 23.33 0.30
N ASP A 521 -14.94 24.68 0.35
CA ASP A 521 -14.33 25.44 1.44
C ASP A 521 -14.98 25.16 2.80
N GLN A 522 -16.26 24.76 2.81
CA GLN A 522 -17.05 24.53 4.02
C GLN A 522 -17.09 23.06 4.45
N VAL A 523 -16.44 22.15 3.70
CA VAL A 523 -16.50 20.71 3.98
C VAL A 523 -15.36 20.32 4.91
N GLU A 524 -15.70 19.88 6.12
CA GLU A 524 -14.72 19.44 7.14
C GLU A 524 -14.54 17.92 7.17
N ILE A 525 -15.54 17.16 6.71
CA ILE A 525 -15.54 15.69 6.78
C ILE A 525 -15.43 15.11 5.37
N LEU A 526 -14.53 14.14 5.19
CA LEU A 526 -14.38 13.38 3.95
C LEU A 526 -14.66 11.90 4.22
N LEU A 527 -15.77 11.40 3.69
CA LEU A 527 -16.19 10.00 3.84
C LEU A 527 -15.35 9.09 2.93
N LEU A 528 -15.17 7.83 3.35
CA LEU A 528 -14.36 6.86 2.62
C LEU A 528 -14.70 6.72 1.11
N PRO A 529 -15.97 6.64 0.68
CA PRO A 529 -16.31 6.54 -0.75
C PRO A 529 -15.76 7.70 -1.59
N GLN A 530 -15.64 8.90 -1.01
CA GLN A 530 -15.22 10.10 -1.72
C GLN A 530 -13.73 10.10 -2.11
N TYR A 531 -12.91 9.22 -1.54
CA TYR A 531 -11.53 9.00 -1.98
C TYR A 531 -11.44 8.20 -3.29
N PHE A 532 -12.49 7.47 -3.65
CA PHE A 532 -12.53 6.61 -4.83
C PHE A 532 -13.37 7.18 -5.97
N THR A 533 -14.17 8.22 -5.72
CA THR A 533 -15.01 8.89 -6.72
C THR A 533 -14.35 10.14 -7.29
N HIS A 534 -14.77 10.54 -8.49
CA HIS A 534 -14.26 11.73 -9.14
C HIS A 534 -14.87 12.99 -8.52
N SER A 535 -14.06 13.79 -7.83
CA SER A 535 -14.52 15.05 -7.23
C SER A 535 -14.80 16.13 -8.30
N PRO A 536 -15.99 16.78 -8.29
CA PRO A 536 -16.33 17.86 -9.21
C PRO A 536 -15.36 19.04 -9.20
N LEU A 537 -14.89 19.45 -8.01
CA LEU A 537 -13.91 20.52 -7.89
C LEU A 537 -12.56 20.12 -8.47
N ILE A 538 -12.07 18.92 -8.15
CA ILE A 538 -10.77 18.44 -8.65
C ILE A 538 -10.79 18.32 -10.18
N ASN A 539 -11.86 17.79 -10.77
CA ASN A 539 -12.04 17.75 -12.22
C ASN A 539 -12.08 19.15 -12.84
N THR A 540 -12.77 20.09 -12.20
CA THR A 540 -12.84 21.49 -12.65
C THR A 540 -11.47 22.17 -12.59
N LEU A 541 -10.73 22.02 -11.49
CA LEU A 541 -9.37 22.52 -11.32
C LEU A 541 -8.42 21.90 -12.35
N LYS A 542 -8.48 20.58 -12.53
CA LYS A 542 -7.66 19.83 -13.48
C LYS A 542 -7.91 20.30 -14.92
N ALA A 543 -9.17 20.46 -15.34
CA ALA A 543 -9.51 20.99 -16.66
C ALA A 543 -8.97 22.41 -16.87
N TYR A 544 -9.18 23.30 -15.90
CA TYR A 544 -8.66 24.66 -15.95
C TYR A 544 -7.13 24.68 -16.05
N LEU A 545 -6.44 23.94 -15.19
CA LEU A 545 -4.98 23.94 -15.08
C LEU A 545 -4.31 23.27 -16.27
N TYR A 546 -4.84 22.15 -16.78
CA TYR A 546 -4.35 21.53 -18.01
C TYR A 546 -4.53 22.47 -19.20
N TYR A 547 -5.70 23.11 -19.33
CA TYR A 547 -5.95 24.04 -20.43
C TYR A 547 -5.07 25.30 -20.35
N LEU A 548 -4.92 25.86 -19.15
CA LEU A 548 -4.00 26.97 -18.89
C LEU A 548 -2.56 26.59 -19.25
N ALA A 549 -2.10 25.40 -18.86
CA ALA A 549 -0.78 24.91 -19.19
C ALA A 549 -0.55 24.71 -20.69
N LEU A 550 -1.59 24.41 -21.47
CA LEU A 550 -1.49 24.23 -22.93
C LEU A 550 -1.54 25.55 -23.71
N VAL A 551 -2.22 26.57 -23.18
CA VAL A 551 -2.47 27.83 -23.90
C VAL A 551 -1.60 29.00 -23.40
N LYS A 552 -1.10 28.93 -22.16
CA LYS A 552 -0.34 30.02 -21.50
C LYS A 552 1.06 29.59 -21.06
N SER A 553 1.82 30.58 -20.59
CA SER A 553 3.18 30.39 -20.09
C SER A 553 3.23 29.51 -18.83
N LYS A 554 4.38 28.86 -18.60
CA LYS A 554 4.68 28.18 -17.34
C LYS A 554 4.48 29.08 -16.12
N ALA A 555 4.97 30.32 -16.17
CA ALA A 555 4.92 31.25 -15.04
C ALA A 555 3.47 31.56 -14.59
N GLU A 556 2.56 31.74 -15.54
CA GLU A 556 1.14 31.98 -15.25
C GLU A 556 0.49 30.74 -14.65
N THR A 557 0.79 29.56 -15.19
CA THR A 557 0.29 28.27 -14.71
C THR A 557 0.75 27.98 -13.28
N THR A 558 2.05 28.13 -13.02
CA THR A 558 2.63 27.93 -11.67
C THR A 558 2.05 28.92 -10.67
N ARG A 559 1.87 30.19 -11.03
CA ARG A 559 1.26 31.18 -10.14
C ARG A 559 -0.17 30.78 -9.73
N LYS A 560 -0.96 30.26 -10.68
CA LYS A 560 -2.33 29.81 -10.38
C LYS A 560 -2.34 28.54 -9.51
N LEU A 561 -1.47 27.58 -9.78
CA LEU A 561 -1.29 26.38 -8.94
C LEU A 561 -0.93 26.75 -7.50
N GLU A 562 0.07 27.62 -7.31
CA GLU A 562 0.47 28.08 -5.98
C GLU A 562 -0.64 28.84 -5.27
N GLY A 563 -1.44 29.62 -6.00
CA GLY A 563 -2.64 30.27 -5.46
C GLY A 563 -3.65 29.27 -4.90
N PHE A 564 -3.94 28.18 -5.62
CA PHE A 564 -4.85 27.13 -5.13
C PHE A 564 -4.25 26.35 -3.95
N LEU A 565 -2.95 26.05 -3.98
CA LEU A 565 -2.27 25.38 -2.86
C LEU A 565 -2.21 26.26 -1.61
N PHE A 566 -2.17 27.58 -1.77
CA PHE A 566 -2.26 28.54 -0.66
C PHE A 566 -3.69 28.63 -0.10
N HIS A 567 -4.69 28.50 -0.97
CA HIS A 567 -6.10 28.50 -0.59
C HIS A 567 -6.45 27.27 0.26
N PHE A 568 -6.03 26.07 -0.17
CA PHE A 568 -6.21 24.82 0.58
C PHE A 568 -5.00 24.53 1.49
N ASN A 569 -4.83 25.34 2.54
CA ASN A 569 -3.66 25.28 3.41
C ASN A 569 -3.89 24.60 4.77
N ASP A 570 -5.14 24.33 5.15
CA ASP A 570 -5.47 23.72 6.43
C ASP A 570 -5.23 22.22 6.40
N ARG A 571 -4.13 21.80 7.03
CA ARG A 571 -3.73 20.38 7.14
C ARG A 571 -4.56 19.59 8.14
N SER A 572 -5.30 20.27 9.02
CA SER A 572 -6.19 19.59 9.97
C SER A 572 -7.49 19.14 9.31
N ASN A 573 -7.88 19.76 8.20
CA ASN A 573 -9.04 19.41 7.42
C ASN A 573 -8.72 18.28 6.41
N PRO A 574 -9.32 17.08 6.54
CA PRO A 574 -9.10 15.96 5.62
C PRO A 574 -9.48 16.26 4.16
N ARG A 575 -10.55 17.04 3.95
CA ARG A 575 -11.01 17.42 2.60
C ARG A 575 -9.98 18.31 1.91
N GLN A 576 -9.48 19.34 2.61
CA GLN A 576 -8.45 20.22 2.06
C GLN A 576 -7.17 19.45 1.79
N THR A 577 -6.74 18.60 2.71
CA THR A 577 -5.56 17.73 2.56
C THR A 577 -5.67 16.84 1.31
N PHE A 578 -6.82 16.19 1.10
CA PHE A 578 -7.10 15.41 -0.11
C PHE A 578 -7.03 16.26 -1.39
N ILE A 579 -7.69 17.43 -1.41
CA ILE A 579 -7.65 18.34 -2.57
C ILE A 579 -6.20 18.77 -2.86
N ARG A 580 -5.42 19.04 -1.82
CA ARG A 580 -4.02 19.47 -1.92
C ARG A 580 -3.13 18.38 -2.54
N GLU A 581 -3.32 17.12 -2.15
CA GLU A 581 -2.62 15.98 -2.77
C GLU A 581 -2.96 15.87 -4.26
N GLN A 582 -4.24 16.04 -4.61
CA GLN A 582 -4.68 16.02 -6.01
C GLN A 582 -4.11 17.19 -6.81
N LEU A 583 -4.05 18.40 -6.24
CA LEU A 583 -3.42 19.57 -6.85
C LEU A 583 -1.93 19.36 -7.12
N PHE A 584 -1.21 18.71 -6.20
CA PHE A 584 0.18 18.34 -6.46
C PHE A 584 0.32 17.28 -7.54
N THR A 585 -0.57 16.30 -7.58
CA THR A 585 -0.58 15.31 -8.65
C THR A 585 -0.77 16.01 -10.00
N ILE A 586 -1.71 16.96 -10.10
CA ILE A 586 -1.91 17.81 -11.29
C ILE A 586 -0.64 18.61 -11.61
N PHE A 587 0.02 19.21 -10.62
CA PHE A 587 1.24 19.99 -10.82
C PHE A 587 2.36 19.11 -11.38
N LEU A 588 2.58 17.93 -10.80
CA LEU A 588 3.58 16.97 -11.26
C LEU A 588 3.30 16.48 -12.67
N THR A 589 2.04 16.19 -13.03
CA THR A 589 1.66 15.83 -14.40
C THR A 589 1.92 16.98 -15.39
N ILE A 590 1.62 18.23 -15.00
CA ILE A 590 1.94 19.41 -15.83
C ILE A 590 3.45 19.57 -16.04
N ALA A 591 4.25 19.34 -14.99
CA ALA A 591 5.70 19.35 -15.10
C ALA A 591 6.20 18.25 -16.06
N ASP A 592 5.58 17.07 -16.06
CA ASP A 592 5.94 15.93 -16.92
C ASP A 592 5.67 16.16 -18.42
N PHE A 593 4.55 16.78 -18.82
CA PHE A 593 4.31 17.07 -20.25
C PHE A 593 4.91 18.42 -20.73
N ARG A 594 5.48 19.20 -19.81
CA ARG A 594 6.25 20.44 -20.09
C ARG A 594 7.70 20.34 -19.60
N LEU A 595 8.30 19.14 -19.60
CA LEU A 595 9.65 18.90 -19.07
C LEU A 595 10.69 19.91 -19.58
N ASP A 596 10.62 20.30 -20.85
CA ASP A 596 11.55 21.26 -21.48
C ASP A 596 11.56 22.64 -20.81
N GLU A 597 10.49 23.00 -20.10
CA GLU A 597 10.35 24.31 -19.44
C GLU A 597 10.69 24.26 -17.94
N PHE A 598 10.83 23.08 -17.34
CA PHE A 598 11.11 22.90 -15.91
C PHE A 598 12.58 22.52 -15.69
N THR A 599 13.32 23.37 -14.97
CA THR A 599 14.66 23.01 -14.53
C THR A 599 14.59 21.86 -13.52
N ASN A 600 15.60 20.99 -13.52
CA ASN A 600 15.71 19.91 -12.52
C ASN A 600 15.61 20.43 -11.09
N THR A 601 16.18 21.61 -10.79
CA THR A 601 16.08 22.23 -9.46
C THR A 601 14.65 22.57 -9.06
N CYS A 602 13.86 23.13 -9.98
CA CYS A 602 12.47 23.48 -9.75
C CYS A 602 11.62 22.21 -9.59
N PHE A 603 11.83 21.21 -10.45
CA PHE A 603 11.14 19.92 -10.37
C PHE A 603 11.40 19.22 -9.02
N LEU A 604 12.66 19.13 -8.60
CA LEU A 604 13.01 18.50 -7.32
C LEU A 604 12.45 19.26 -6.12
N ALA A 605 12.36 20.60 -6.16
CA ALA A 605 11.73 21.37 -5.09
C ALA A 605 10.23 21.08 -4.95
N ILE A 606 9.54 20.88 -6.08
CA ILE A 606 8.13 20.45 -6.07
C ILE A 606 8.03 19.05 -5.45
N VAL A 607 8.83 18.09 -5.93
CA VAL A 607 8.83 16.71 -5.40
C VAL A 607 9.12 16.67 -3.90
N ASP A 608 10.12 17.42 -3.41
CA ASP A 608 10.47 17.48 -1.98
C ASP A 608 9.28 17.97 -1.14
N ARG A 609 8.56 19.00 -1.63
CA ARG A 609 7.36 19.53 -0.97
C ARG A 609 6.19 18.54 -0.98
N VAL A 610 6.00 17.79 -2.07
CA VAL A 610 4.96 16.75 -2.14
C VAL A 610 5.29 15.63 -1.14
N LEU A 611 6.50 15.08 -1.20
CA LEU A 611 6.88 13.94 -0.36
C LEU A 611 7.01 14.28 1.12
N HIS A 612 7.27 15.54 1.46
CA HIS A 612 7.25 15.98 2.85
C HIS A 612 5.85 15.91 3.48
N GLU A 613 4.78 16.16 2.70
CA GLU A 613 3.41 16.04 3.23
C GLU A 613 2.74 14.70 2.88
N PHE A 614 3.08 14.12 1.73
CA PHE A 614 2.54 12.86 1.23
C PHE A 614 3.67 11.89 0.88
N PRO A 615 4.35 11.28 1.88
CA PRO A 615 5.52 10.42 1.64
C PRO A 615 5.24 9.21 0.76
N ALA A 616 3.99 8.73 0.75
CA ALA A 616 3.55 7.57 -0.03
C ALA A 616 2.99 7.94 -1.43
N ASN A 617 3.05 9.21 -1.84
CA ASN A 617 2.52 9.65 -3.13
C ASN A 617 3.29 9.00 -4.29
N LEU A 618 2.68 7.98 -4.89
CA LEU A 618 3.34 7.11 -5.86
C LEU A 618 3.71 7.85 -7.16
N THR A 619 2.92 8.86 -7.56
CA THR A 619 3.21 9.68 -8.75
C THR A 619 4.49 10.49 -8.56
N ALA A 620 4.66 11.15 -7.40
CA ALA A 620 5.86 11.90 -7.08
C ALA A 620 7.10 11.00 -7.04
N ILE A 621 7.00 9.84 -6.36
CA ILE A 621 8.09 8.87 -6.28
C ILE A 621 8.45 8.36 -7.68
N ARG A 622 7.46 7.95 -8.49
CA ARG A 622 7.65 7.42 -9.85
C ARG A 622 8.35 8.44 -10.76
N LEU A 623 7.81 9.65 -10.85
CA LEU A 623 8.35 10.70 -11.72
C LEU A 623 9.76 11.09 -11.33
N CYS A 624 10.05 11.17 -10.02
CA CYS A 624 11.40 11.40 -9.55
C CYS A 624 12.32 10.21 -9.87
N ALA A 625 11.96 9.01 -9.45
CA ALA A 625 12.81 7.82 -9.55
C ALA A 625 13.15 7.45 -11.00
N PHE A 626 12.21 7.59 -11.93
CA PHE A 626 12.39 7.23 -13.34
C PHE A 626 12.76 8.39 -14.25
N SER A 627 13.10 9.56 -13.69
CA SER A 627 13.61 10.67 -14.49
C SER A 627 14.98 10.32 -15.08
N GLU A 628 15.10 10.45 -16.40
CA GLU A 628 16.34 10.26 -17.15
C GLU A 628 17.29 11.46 -16.98
N SER A 629 16.76 12.66 -16.71
CA SER A 629 17.55 13.90 -16.57
C SER A 629 18.26 14.05 -15.23
N LEU A 630 17.90 13.24 -14.22
CA LEU A 630 18.43 13.34 -12.86
C LEU A 630 19.60 12.39 -12.60
N THR A 631 20.62 12.89 -11.93
CA THR A 631 21.74 12.06 -11.43
C THR A 631 21.31 11.18 -10.25
N TRP A 632 21.99 10.06 -10.02
CA TRP A 632 21.72 9.21 -8.84
C TRP A 632 21.82 9.98 -7.52
N PHE A 633 22.77 10.92 -7.41
CA PHE A 633 22.94 11.75 -6.23
C PHE A 633 21.70 12.61 -5.98
N GLN A 634 21.14 13.25 -7.01
CA GLN A 634 19.90 14.03 -6.90
C GLN A 634 18.72 13.15 -6.46
N LEU A 635 18.55 11.97 -7.07
CA LEU A 635 17.52 11.01 -6.67
C LEU A 635 17.64 10.63 -5.20
N ARG A 636 18.84 10.22 -4.78
CA ARG A 636 19.14 9.78 -3.42
C ARG A 636 19.04 10.89 -2.39
N THR A 637 19.23 12.15 -2.79
CA THR A 637 19.10 13.32 -1.91
C THR A 637 17.64 13.63 -1.60
N ILE A 638 16.74 13.49 -2.57
CA ILE A 638 15.32 13.82 -2.38
C ILE A 638 14.56 12.61 -1.83
N LEU A 639 14.57 11.47 -2.54
CA LEU A 639 13.88 10.26 -2.10
C LEU A 639 14.48 9.68 -0.82
N GLY A 640 15.78 9.91 -0.60
CA GLY A 640 16.46 9.48 0.62
C GLY A 640 16.07 10.21 1.90
N LYS A 641 15.49 11.41 1.81
CA LYS A 641 14.91 12.11 2.97
C LYS A 641 13.54 11.56 3.34
N HIS A 642 12.80 11.06 2.35
CA HIS A 642 11.40 10.62 2.45
C HIS A 642 11.30 9.13 2.14
N LEU A 643 12.14 8.30 2.77
CA LEU A 643 12.18 6.87 2.50
C LEU A 643 10.90 6.19 2.98
N THR A 644 10.13 5.67 2.04
CA THR A 644 9.03 4.71 2.20
C THR A 644 9.38 3.39 1.51
N THR A 645 8.63 2.31 1.81
CA THR A 645 8.78 1.01 1.12
C THR A 645 8.76 1.20 -0.40
N LYS A 646 7.73 1.87 -0.92
CA LYS A 646 7.56 2.17 -2.36
C LYS A 646 8.75 2.94 -2.94
N SER A 647 9.28 3.93 -2.22
CA SER A 647 10.45 4.70 -2.68
C SER A 647 11.73 3.85 -2.76
N VAL A 648 11.95 2.95 -1.80
CA VAL A 648 13.11 2.06 -1.80
C VAL A 648 12.99 1.07 -2.96
N LEU A 649 11.83 0.43 -3.13
CA LEU A 649 11.59 -0.50 -4.24
C LEU A 649 11.80 0.19 -5.61
N LEU A 650 11.29 1.41 -5.78
CA LEU A 650 11.45 2.17 -7.02
C LEU A 650 12.90 2.65 -7.24
N LEU A 651 13.63 3.05 -6.20
CA LEU A 651 15.06 3.36 -6.32
C LEU A 651 15.89 2.14 -6.74
N VAL A 652 15.56 0.95 -6.22
CA VAL A 652 16.20 -0.30 -6.65
C VAL A 652 15.84 -0.63 -8.10
N THR A 653 14.58 -0.46 -8.49
CA THR A 653 14.14 -0.63 -9.89
C THR A 653 14.90 0.33 -10.80
N THR A 654 15.02 1.60 -10.42
CA THR A 654 15.80 2.61 -11.15
C THR A 654 17.26 2.21 -11.25
N ALA A 655 17.88 1.71 -10.18
CA ALA A 655 19.26 1.22 -10.23
C ALA A 655 19.42 0.09 -11.24
N ARG A 656 18.48 -0.88 -11.27
CA ARG A 656 18.45 -1.98 -12.24
C ARG A 656 18.25 -1.47 -13.68
N ILE A 657 17.31 -0.55 -13.91
CA ILE A 657 17.08 0.10 -15.21
C ILE A 657 18.35 0.79 -15.70
N ARG A 658 18.96 1.65 -14.87
CA ARG A 658 20.16 2.40 -15.24
C ARG A 658 21.34 1.48 -15.50
N ASN A 659 21.45 0.37 -14.75
CA ASN A 659 22.47 -0.64 -15.00
C ASN A 659 22.30 -1.27 -16.39
N LEU A 660 21.09 -1.71 -16.74
CA LEU A 660 20.79 -2.35 -18.03
C LEU A 660 21.09 -1.44 -19.23
N TYR A 661 20.90 -0.13 -19.09
CA TYR A 661 21.22 0.83 -20.16
C TYR A 661 22.68 1.31 -20.12
N SER A 662 23.38 1.20 -18.98
CA SER A 662 24.79 1.58 -18.85
C SER A 662 25.75 0.50 -19.36
N THR A 663 25.33 -0.76 -19.40
CA THR A 663 26.13 -1.90 -19.90
C THR A 663 26.43 -1.85 -21.40
N GLN A 664 25.95 -0.84 -22.14
CA GLN A 664 26.33 -0.62 -23.53
C GLN A 664 27.68 0.10 -23.69
N GLU A 665 28.26 0.70 -22.64
CA GLU A 665 29.50 1.49 -22.76
C GLU A 665 30.64 1.14 -21.76
N ASP A 666 30.40 0.53 -20.57
CA ASP A 666 31.50 0.21 -19.62
C ASP A 666 31.17 -0.92 -18.59
N GLU A 667 32.00 -1.97 -18.48
CA GLU A 667 31.87 -3.04 -17.46
C GLU A 667 31.98 -2.54 -16.00
N GLN A 668 32.69 -1.44 -15.75
CA GLN A 668 32.82 -0.84 -14.40
C GLN A 668 31.49 -0.24 -13.86
N SER A 669 30.54 0.04 -14.75
CA SER A 669 29.26 0.66 -14.37
C SER A 669 28.34 -0.29 -13.61
N ALA A 670 28.42 -1.60 -13.86
CA ALA A 670 27.54 -2.59 -13.26
C ALA A 670 27.73 -2.78 -11.76
N GLY A 671 28.99 -2.80 -11.30
CA GLY A 671 29.30 -2.85 -9.87
C GLY A 671 28.84 -1.59 -9.11
N THR A 672 28.73 -0.45 -9.80
CA THR A 672 28.38 0.83 -9.18
C THR A 672 26.92 0.88 -8.73
N TYR A 673 25.98 0.52 -9.60
CA TYR A 673 24.55 0.51 -9.24
C TYR A 673 24.22 -0.56 -8.22
N LYS A 674 24.88 -1.72 -8.28
CA LYS A 674 24.75 -2.76 -7.25
C LYS A 674 25.16 -2.27 -5.87
N ARG A 675 26.33 -1.63 -5.74
CA ARG A 675 26.79 -1.03 -4.46
C ARG A 675 25.85 0.05 -3.96
N ARG A 676 25.30 0.88 -4.85
CA ARG A 676 24.30 1.91 -4.51
C ARG A 676 23.02 1.29 -3.93
N THR A 677 22.53 0.20 -4.52
CA THR A 677 21.37 -0.56 -4.01
C THR A 677 21.64 -1.10 -2.61
N LEU A 678 22.78 -1.75 -2.39
CA LEU A 678 23.12 -2.31 -1.08
C LEU A 678 23.27 -1.24 0.01
N ASN A 679 23.94 -0.13 -0.32
CA ASN A 679 24.07 1.01 0.61
C ASN A 679 22.72 1.67 0.92
N LEU A 680 21.82 1.74 -0.08
CA LEU A 680 20.46 2.22 0.11
C LEU A 680 19.69 1.32 1.08
N LEU A 681 19.71 0.00 0.87
CA LEU A 681 19.00 -0.97 1.71
C LEU A 681 19.55 -1.00 3.13
N ALA A 682 20.88 -1.02 3.29
CA ALA A 682 21.52 -0.94 4.60
C ALA A 682 21.15 0.35 5.35
N HIS A 683 21.04 1.49 4.65
CA HIS A 683 20.60 2.74 5.25
C HIS A 683 19.10 2.75 5.57
N ALA A 684 18.26 2.18 4.71
CA ALA A 684 16.81 2.10 4.93
C ALA A 684 16.47 1.19 6.13
N LEU A 685 17.28 0.16 6.39
CA LEU A 685 17.04 -0.88 7.40
C LEU A 685 17.90 -0.72 8.67
N ARG A 686 18.47 0.48 8.89
CA ARG A 686 19.21 0.82 10.12
C ARG A 686 18.32 0.71 11.36
N ARG A 687 18.95 0.57 12.54
CA ARG A 687 18.26 0.31 13.83
C ARG A 687 17.19 1.34 14.19
N ASP A 688 17.43 2.61 13.88
CA ASP A 688 16.55 3.75 14.17
C ASP A 688 15.53 4.05 13.05
N SER A 689 15.53 3.27 11.96
CA SER A 689 14.59 3.48 10.85
C SER A 689 13.25 2.79 11.12
N PRO A 690 12.10 3.46 10.85
CA PRO A 690 10.79 2.81 10.92
C PRO A 690 10.66 1.67 9.91
N LEU A 691 11.41 1.74 8.80
CA LEU A 691 11.40 0.69 7.77
C LEU A 691 12.12 -0.59 8.21
N ARG A 692 12.80 -0.60 9.36
CA ARG A 692 13.47 -1.81 9.89
C ARG A 692 12.50 -2.96 10.09
N GLN A 693 11.23 -2.69 10.39
CA GLN A 693 10.21 -3.73 10.58
C GLN A 693 9.53 -4.16 9.29
N ASN A 694 10.01 -3.70 8.13
CA ASN A 694 9.48 -4.08 6.84
C ASN A 694 10.17 -5.35 6.30
N ALA A 695 9.48 -6.49 6.40
CA ALA A 695 9.99 -7.77 5.93
C ALA A 695 10.28 -7.80 4.42
N LEU A 696 9.52 -7.08 3.59
CA LEU A 696 9.71 -7.04 2.13
C LEU A 696 11.07 -6.42 1.76
N LEU A 697 11.47 -5.36 2.47
CA LEU A 697 12.77 -4.71 2.25
C LEU A 697 13.94 -5.59 2.70
N TRP A 698 13.80 -6.35 3.78
CA TRP A 698 14.79 -7.36 4.18
C TRP A 698 14.93 -8.47 3.14
N ARG A 699 13.81 -8.97 2.61
CA ARG A 699 13.81 -9.98 1.53
C ARG A 699 14.49 -9.44 0.28
N LEU A 700 14.22 -8.19 -0.09
CA LEU A 700 14.92 -7.50 -1.17
C LEU A 700 16.43 -7.38 -0.87
N TYR A 701 16.81 -7.07 0.37
CA TYR A 701 18.22 -6.96 0.73
C TYR A 701 18.96 -8.29 0.64
N LEU A 702 18.35 -9.38 1.12
CA LEU A 702 18.89 -10.73 0.96
C LEU A 702 19.04 -11.11 -0.52
N ARG A 703 18.01 -10.83 -1.34
CA ARG A 703 18.06 -11.06 -2.78
C ARG A 703 19.20 -10.31 -3.45
N GLU A 704 19.34 -9.01 -3.15
CA GLU A 704 20.39 -8.18 -3.72
C GLU A 704 21.79 -8.58 -3.23
N LEU A 705 21.94 -9.08 -2.00
CA LEU A 705 23.20 -9.62 -1.49
C LEU A 705 23.59 -10.92 -2.19
N PHE A 706 22.64 -11.83 -2.39
CA PHE A 706 22.89 -13.14 -2.97
C PHE A 706 23.41 -13.06 -4.41
N ASP A 707 22.93 -12.10 -5.18
CA ASP A 707 23.36 -11.86 -6.57
C ASP A 707 24.80 -11.25 -6.67
N GLN A 708 25.57 -11.16 -5.59
CA GLN A 708 26.95 -10.65 -5.64
C GLN A 708 27.94 -11.70 -6.15
N PRO A 709 28.90 -11.31 -7.01
CA PRO A 709 29.90 -12.23 -7.59
C PRO A 709 30.99 -12.68 -6.59
N ALA A 710 30.97 -12.23 -5.33
CA ALA A 710 32.05 -12.49 -4.36
C ALA A 710 31.79 -13.72 -3.48
N GLY A 711 32.84 -14.48 -3.15
CA GLY A 711 32.79 -15.72 -2.35
C GLY A 711 32.26 -15.59 -0.92
N ASN A 712 31.97 -14.37 -0.44
CA ASN A 712 31.40 -14.11 0.89
C ASN A 712 29.89 -13.83 0.89
N ALA A 713 29.20 -13.95 -0.25
CA ALA A 713 27.78 -13.64 -0.37
C ALA A 713 26.91 -14.44 0.60
N LEU A 714 27.13 -15.75 0.71
CA LEU A 714 26.37 -16.62 1.63
C LEU A 714 26.54 -16.22 3.10
N GLU A 715 27.74 -15.83 3.51
CA GLU A 715 28.02 -15.38 4.88
C GLU A 715 27.38 -14.01 5.18
N GLN A 716 27.36 -13.12 4.20
CA GLN A 716 26.65 -11.84 4.30
C GLN A 716 25.13 -12.02 4.35
N CYS A 717 24.59 -12.90 3.50
CA CYS A 717 23.18 -13.29 3.53
C CYS A 717 22.81 -13.87 4.89
N ARG A 718 23.63 -14.78 5.45
CA ARG A 718 23.43 -15.33 6.78
C ARG A 718 23.33 -14.26 7.87
N LYS A 719 24.33 -13.36 7.95
CA LYS A 719 24.32 -12.28 8.95
C LYS A 719 23.12 -11.36 8.80
N THR A 720 22.76 -11.05 7.55
CA THR A 720 21.62 -10.17 7.24
C THR A 720 20.29 -10.86 7.54
N LEU A 721 20.19 -12.18 7.33
CA LEU A 721 19.01 -12.98 7.65
C LEU A 721 18.72 -12.93 9.14
N TYR A 722 19.74 -13.12 9.99
CA TYR A 722 19.55 -13.02 11.44
C TYR A 722 19.11 -11.63 11.90
N LEU A 723 19.62 -10.55 11.29
CA LEU A 723 19.13 -9.19 11.55
C LEU A 723 17.68 -8.99 11.10
N ALA A 724 17.29 -9.60 9.98
CA ALA A 724 15.93 -9.56 9.48
C ALA A 724 14.96 -10.33 10.40
N LEU A 725 15.34 -11.52 10.87
CA LEU A 725 14.57 -12.32 11.82
C LEU A 725 14.45 -11.62 13.19
N GLU A 726 15.50 -10.93 13.63
CA GLU A 726 15.44 -10.11 14.85
C GLU A 726 14.41 -8.97 14.72
N ALA A 727 14.31 -8.36 13.53
CA ALA A 727 13.41 -7.23 13.28
C ALA A 727 11.97 -7.65 12.93
N CYS A 728 11.78 -8.81 12.31
CA CYS A 728 10.51 -9.29 11.78
C CYS A 728 10.25 -10.76 12.13
N PRO A 729 10.30 -11.16 13.42
CA PRO A 729 10.20 -12.57 13.83
C PRO A 729 8.85 -13.21 13.52
N PHE A 730 7.81 -12.41 13.32
CA PHE A 730 6.45 -12.84 12.99
C PHE A 730 6.25 -13.19 11.51
N ASN A 731 7.20 -12.85 10.62
CA ASN A 731 6.98 -12.96 9.18
C ASN A 731 7.55 -14.28 8.61
N LYS A 732 6.68 -15.25 8.34
CA LYS A 732 7.03 -16.58 7.82
C LYS A 732 7.83 -16.53 6.50
N ALA A 733 7.58 -15.54 5.64
CA ALA A 733 8.25 -15.47 4.35
C ALA A 733 9.77 -15.27 4.48
N LEU A 734 10.24 -14.61 5.54
CA LEU A 734 11.68 -14.46 5.81
C LEU A 734 12.37 -15.80 6.11
N TYR A 735 11.69 -16.70 6.81
CA TYR A 735 12.22 -18.03 7.12
C TYR A 735 12.32 -18.89 5.85
N LEU A 736 11.28 -18.86 5.00
CA LEU A 736 11.26 -19.59 3.73
C LEU A 736 12.25 -19.04 2.70
N ASP A 737 12.47 -17.73 2.68
CA ASP A 737 13.48 -17.11 1.82
C ASP A 737 14.89 -17.33 2.39
N GLY A 738 15.05 -17.29 3.72
CA GLY A 738 16.28 -17.60 4.42
C GLY A 738 16.80 -18.99 4.08
N ALA A 739 15.91 -19.99 4.00
CA ALA A 739 16.24 -21.34 3.56
C ALA A 739 16.87 -21.39 2.16
N PHE A 740 16.48 -20.49 1.26
CA PHE A 740 17.04 -20.39 -0.08
C PHE A 740 18.38 -19.64 -0.10
N PHE A 741 18.50 -18.54 0.65
CA PHE A 741 19.70 -17.69 0.63
C PHE A 741 20.83 -18.15 1.57
N ALA A 742 20.50 -18.96 2.58
CA ALA A 742 21.43 -19.53 3.56
C ALA A 742 21.03 -20.98 3.87
N PRO A 743 21.15 -21.91 2.89
CA PRO A 743 20.69 -23.29 3.04
C PRO A 743 21.39 -24.06 4.18
N GLN A 744 22.59 -23.62 4.58
CA GLN A 744 23.30 -24.16 5.75
C GLN A 744 22.59 -23.90 7.08
N GLU A 745 21.68 -22.91 7.14
CA GLU A 745 20.92 -22.56 8.34
C GLU A 745 19.54 -23.23 8.38
N LEU A 746 19.19 -24.06 7.38
CA LEU A 746 17.83 -24.56 7.20
C LEU A 746 17.31 -25.34 8.42
N SER A 747 18.14 -26.18 9.05
CA SER A 747 17.77 -26.88 10.27
C SER A 747 17.45 -25.91 11.41
N GLN A 748 18.30 -24.90 11.64
CA GLN A 748 18.03 -23.87 12.66
C GLN A 748 16.77 -23.06 12.34
N LEU A 749 16.52 -22.75 11.06
CA LEU A 749 15.33 -22.02 10.64
C LEU A 749 14.04 -22.83 10.87
N LEU A 750 14.09 -24.15 10.68
CA LEU A 750 13.00 -25.07 11.00
C LEU A 750 12.73 -25.11 12.51
N ASP A 751 13.79 -25.23 13.31
CA ASP A 751 13.68 -25.20 14.78
C ASP A 751 13.05 -23.89 15.26
N LEU A 752 13.47 -22.75 14.68
CA LEU A 752 12.90 -21.45 14.98
C LEU A 752 11.43 -21.33 14.53
N LEU A 753 11.06 -21.84 13.35
CA LEU A 753 9.67 -21.87 12.89
C LEU A 753 8.78 -22.64 13.88
N LEU A 754 9.26 -23.80 14.37
CA LEU A 754 8.58 -24.63 15.36
C LEU A 754 8.50 -23.94 16.74
N GLU A 755 9.61 -23.35 17.22
CA GLU A 755 9.68 -22.63 18.49
C GLU A 755 8.69 -21.46 18.52
N LYS A 756 8.67 -20.66 17.44
CA LYS A 756 7.77 -19.51 17.29
C LYS A 756 6.34 -19.93 16.96
N GLN A 757 6.13 -21.19 16.59
CA GLN A 757 4.85 -21.76 16.14
C GLN A 757 4.25 -20.99 14.97
N LEU A 758 5.12 -20.59 14.04
CA LEU A 758 4.69 -20.09 12.73
C LEU A 758 4.03 -21.23 11.96
N ARG A 759 3.12 -20.90 11.03
CA ARG A 759 2.38 -21.94 10.30
C ARG A 759 3.35 -22.79 9.47
N ILE A 760 3.38 -24.10 9.70
CA ILE A 760 4.08 -25.09 8.86
C ILE A 760 3.00 -26.05 8.34
N HIS A 761 2.92 -26.24 7.01
CA HIS A 761 1.96 -27.14 6.36
C HIS A 761 2.56 -28.53 6.09
N ALA A 762 3.87 -28.59 5.87
CA ALA A 762 4.59 -29.81 5.59
C ALA A 762 5.39 -30.20 6.84
N ILE A 763 4.88 -31.16 7.60
CA ILE A 763 5.57 -31.65 8.80
C ILE A 763 6.77 -32.48 8.32
N PRO A 764 8.01 -32.20 8.77
CA PRO A 764 9.20 -32.92 8.29
C PRO A 764 9.10 -34.45 8.41
N GLU A 765 8.57 -34.94 9.53
CA GLU A 765 8.38 -36.37 9.81
C GLU A 765 7.36 -37.02 8.87
N GLU A 766 6.29 -36.29 8.51
CA GLU A 766 5.30 -36.75 7.51
C GLU A 766 5.95 -36.93 6.14
N LEU A 767 6.82 -35.98 5.73
CA LEU A 767 7.48 -36.03 4.43
C LEU A 767 8.51 -37.17 4.31
N GLU A 768 9.17 -37.53 5.41
CA GLU A 768 10.07 -38.69 5.46
C GLU A 768 9.30 -39.98 5.12
N ILE A 769 8.14 -40.17 5.75
CA ILE A 769 7.27 -41.34 5.49
C ILE A 769 6.80 -41.34 4.03
N LEU A 770 6.29 -40.20 3.53
CA LEU A 770 5.79 -40.09 2.16
C LEU A 770 6.89 -40.35 1.12
N ARG A 771 8.12 -39.92 1.38
CA ARG A 771 9.26 -40.18 0.50
C ARG A 771 9.58 -41.66 0.44
N ASP A 772 9.62 -42.35 1.58
CA ASP A 772 9.93 -43.78 1.63
C ASP A 772 8.85 -44.63 0.93
N GLU A 773 7.57 -44.31 1.14
CA GLU A 773 6.45 -44.99 0.47
C GLU A 773 6.50 -44.83 -1.06
N THR A 774 6.89 -43.65 -1.56
CA THR A 774 7.06 -43.43 -3.01
C THR A 774 8.28 -44.15 -3.60
N GLY A 775 9.29 -44.46 -2.79
CA GLY A 775 10.50 -45.19 -3.20
C GLY A 775 10.32 -46.72 -3.29
N VAL A 776 9.34 -47.28 -2.57
CA VAL A 776 9.06 -48.74 -2.56
C VAL A 776 8.26 -49.20 -3.79
N GLY A 777 7.70 -48.28 -4.58
CA GLY A 777 6.93 -48.59 -5.80
C GLY A 777 7.73 -48.87 -7.07
N GLU A 778 9.06 -48.72 -7.05
CA GLU A 778 9.96 -48.96 -8.21
C GLU A 778 11.03 -50.05 -7.97
N ALA A 779 10.88 -50.88 -6.93
CA ALA A 779 11.77 -52.01 -6.64
C ALA A 779 11.18 -53.37 -7.04
#